data_AF-A0A6A5G8C5-F1
#
_entry.id   AF-A0A6A5G8C5-F1
#
_cell.length_a   1.000
_cell.length_b   1.000
_cell.length_c   1.000
_cell.angle_alpha   90.00
_cell.angle_beta   90.00
_cell.angle_gamma   90.00
#
_symmetry.space_group_name_H-M   'P 1'
#
loop_
_entity.id
_entity.type
_entity.pdbx_description
1 polymer ?
#
loop_
_entity_poly.entity_id
_entity_poly.type
_entity_poly.pdbx_seq_one_letter_code
_entity_poly.pdbx_strand_id
1 'polypeptide(L)'
;MTSLFDALSRTNDRLPSPNFLPEDFLELLKSPDFDTKLTTLIRAATVAKREEDWFHKFQKKGELFKCIDKIITDDRWELQHQCIKFLVEAMPTFGSATEYCMCFVMPNLIPKLVSNKVTVRKITHQAIATFLRLKPEALQSFLKMLTNFMPNCNSKLELITELHHILIPELVKSNWQCLVENFTTKSNIQGCEEQAGVLMKKLHYFIGNESWQKILINLSPEKLEVLERITENVQVEQTDAKAGNGVLRASAKPQSGGERRLRFGIVPSLVCALISEDDANQRIAGLEKMKQVVDQITGEEIARLVPHLHSYLLMLSNVLEDLNFKVVVLALDIVRATAHHLKGHMEAHIQQFVNLVAKHFGNQKSVIKQIIMMTFMELFQNINPKTVGGCLRVFLENKNSRVREEVINIYTASLMTISPSKFNLPPLVNILVPMFHDAKKRVRLAAFEQLSVVAYLLNGKTEIIMKAVRDFEQDQKIRGLVEAVTARIRRQVLPRIRYDGLIEYSTPPMMDSFDLAESEMNLPSNADLSWIVSNGGVEPDPFERTMSPISLAGNLASIRRNRMLQEKEKPAIGVVSSLNAQQPAQQPVQQPVQQVVPQQQRVQNGIEKNKEVTENHRSLEVNQKMMMTRMKSDDSFVRRQGSG
;
A
#
# COMPACT_ATOMS: atom_id res chain seq x y z
N MET A 1 -37.77 17.80 -28.59
CA MET A 1 -38.06 16.38 -28.30
C MET A 1 -36.80 15.58 -28.59
N THR A 2 -36.52 14.58 -27.75
CA THR A 2 -35.80 13.31 -28.02
C THR A 2 -35.08 13.13 -29.38
N SER A 3 -33.85 12.61 -29.46
CA SER A 3 -32.97 12.07 -28.43
C SER A 3 -31.56 11.89 -29.01
N LEU A 4 -30.56 12.66 -28.55
CA LEU A 4 -29.17 12.55 -29.04
C LEU A 4 -28.40 11.44 -28.30
N PHE A 5 -29.09 10.33 -28.01
CA PHE A 5 -28.72 9.35 -26.98
C PHE A 5 -28.53 7.92 -27.51
N ASP A 6 -28.87 7.63 -28.78
CA ASP A 6 -28.68 6.31 -29.40
C ASP A 6 -27.29 6.09 -30.01
N ALA A 7 -26.48 7.14 -30.17
CA ALA A 7 -25.12 7.03 -30.73
C ALA A 7 -24.06 6.50 -29.73
N LEU A 8 -24.44 6.22 -28.48
CA LEU A 8 -23.53 5.77 -27.41
C LEU A 8 -23.77 4.33 -26.95
N SER A 9 -24.60 3.56 -27.66
CA SER A 9 -24.99 2.20 -27.24
C SER A 9 -24.59 1.12 -28.25
N ARG A 10 -23.31 1.08 -28.67
CA ARG A 10 -22.61 -0.10 -29.25
C ARG A 10 -21.12 0.12 -29.60
N THR A 11 -20.30 0.43 -28.60
CA THR A 11 -18.89 -0.02 -28.57
C THR A 11 -18.56 -0.43 -27.14
N ASN A 12 -18.88 -1.68 -26.83
CA ASN A 12 -18.60 -2.27 -25.52
C ASN A 12 -17.14 -2.76 -25.47
N ASP A 13 -16.20 -1.92 -25.91
CA ASP A 13 -14.77 -2.11 -25.72
C ASP A 13 -14.39 -1.75 -24.28
N ARG A 14 -15.02 -2.49 -23.35
CA ARG A 14 -14.24 -3.02 -22.25
C ARG A 14 -13.08 -3.77 -22.90
N LEU A 15 -11.88 -3.19 -22.83
CA LEU A 15 -10.66 -3.98 -22.92
C LEU A 15 -10.89 -5.24 -22.08
N PRO A 16 -10.72 -6.45 -22.65
CA PRO A 16 -10.99 -7.66 -21.90
C PRO A 16 -10.13 -7.60 -20.65
N SER A 17 -10.76 -7.68 -19.47
CA SER A 17 -9.99 -7.89 -18.25
C SER A 17 -9.11 -9.12 -18.51
N PRO A 18 -7.78 -9.03 -18.34
CA PRO A 18 -6.91 -10.19 -18.49
C PRO A 18 -7.11 -11.08 -17.26
N ASN A 19 -8.26 -11.77 -17.23
CA ASN A 19 -8.75 -12.63 -16.16
C ASN A 19 -8.12 -14.03 -16.24
N PHE A 20 -6.85 -14.10 -16.67
CA PHE A 20 -6.01 -15.28 -16.72
C PHE A 20 -4.55 -14.83 -16.71
N LEU A 21 -3.65 -15.71 -16.28
CA LEU A 21 -2.24 -15.57 -16.65
C LEU A 21 -2.15 -15.53 -18.18
N PRO A 22 -1.57 -14.49 -18.81
CA PRO A 22 -1.61 -14.38 -20.26
C PRO A 22 -0.85 -15.52 -20.95
N GLU A 23 -1.09 -15.74 -22.25
CA GLU A 23 -0.42 -16.86 -22.97
C GLU A 23 1.11 -16.73 -22.97
N ASP A 24 1.61 -15.49 -22.99
CA ASP A 24 3.04 -15.14 -22.89
C ASP A 24 3.64 -15.32 -21.49
N PHE A 25 2.85 -15.66 -20.46
CA PHE A 25 3.29 -15.66 -19.07
C PHE A 25 4.55 -16.51 -18.82
N LEU A 26 4.62 -17.68 -19.45
CA LEU A 26 5.80 -18.55 -19.36
C LEU A 26 6.99 -18.03 -20.17
N GLU A 27 6.76 -17.25 -21.22
CA GLU A 27 7.82 -16.62 -22.01
C GLU A 27 8.41 -15.43 -21.24
N LEU A 28 7.55 -14.61 -20.62
CA LEU A 28 7.95 -13.52 -19.71
C LEU A 28 8.71 -14.03 -18.48
N LEU A 29 8.30 -15.16 -17.87
CA LEU A 29 9.07 -15.82 -16.80
C LEU A 29 10.40 -16.42 -17.29
N LYS A 30 10.48 -16.84 -18.56
CA LYS A 30 11.71 -17.35 -19.18
C LYS A 30 12.64 -16.23 -19.70
N SER A 31 12.17 -14.97 -19.72
CA SER A 31 12.94 -13.80 -20.17
C SER A 31 14.32 -13.70 -19.51
N PRO A 32 15.39 -13.34 -20.24
CA PRO A 32 16.68 -13.04 -19.61
C PRO A 32 16.62 -11.77 -18.75
N ASP A 33 15.65 -10.88 -19.00
CA ASP A 33 15.51 -9.62 -18.27
C ASP A 33 14.94 -9.80 -16.86
N PHE A 34 15.52 -9.08 -15.91
CA PHE A 34 15.20 -9.15 -14.49
C PHE A 34 13.88 -8.44 -14.17
N ASP A 35 13.70 -7.22 -14.65
CA ASP A 35 12.52 -6.41 -14.32
C ASP A 35 11.25 -7.01 -14.94
N THR A 36 11.37 -7.60 -16.13
CA THR A 36 10.35 -8.42 -16.78
C THR A 36 9.95 -9.60 -15.89
N LYS A 37 10.90 -10.44 -15.44
CA LYS A 37 10.62 -11.57 -14.54
C LYS A 37 9.99 -11.14 -13.22
N LEU A 38 10.55 -10.11 -12.58
CA LEU A 38 10.11 -9.61 -11.28
C LEU A 38 8.68 -9.06 -11.35
N THR A 39 8.40 -8.22 -12.35
CA THR A 39 7.06 -7.67 -12.60
C THR A 39 6.06 -8.77 -12.94
N THR A 40 6.48 -9.79 -13.70
CA THR A 40 5.66 -10.95 -14.07
C THR A 40 5.26 -11.76 -12.85
N LEU A 41 6.17 -12.03 -11.92
CA LEU A 41 5.87 -12.71 -10.64
C LEU A 41 4.90 -11.90 -9.75
N ILE A 42 5.10 -10.58 -9.65
CA ILE A 42 4.22 -9.69 -8.86
C ILE A 42 2.79 -9.66 -9.43
N ARG A 43 2.66 -9.62 -10.77
CA ARG A 43 1.37 -9.73 -11.46
C ARG A 43 0.74 -11.10 -11.23
N ALA A 44 1.50 -12.18 -11.34
CA ALA A 44 1.02 -13.55 -11.11
C ALA A 44 0.45 -13.75 -9.71
N ALA A 45 1.13 -13.25 -8.67
CA ALA A 45 0.66 -13.31 -7.29
C ALA A 45 -0.67 -12.56 -7.11
N THR A 46 -0.81 -11.41 -7.77
CA THR A 46 -2.06 -10.62 -7.76
C THR A 46 -3.23 -11.36 -8.44
N VAL A 47 -2.96 -12.10 -9.53
CA VAL A 47 -3.98 -12.93 -10.22
C VAL A 47 -4.36 -14.14 -9.38
N ALA A 48 -3.36 -14.90 -8.90
CA ALA A 48 -3.56 -16.12 -8.11
C ALA A 48 -4.36 -15.88 -6.82
N LYS A 49 -4.25 -14.68 -6.24
CA LYS A 49 -5.02 -14.25 -5.06
C LYS A 49 -6.46 -13.81 -5.37
N ARG A 50 -6.78 -13.47 -6.63
CA ARG A 50 -8.10 -12.96 -7.04
C ARG A 50 -9.01 -14.02 -7.65
N GLU A 51 -8.43 -15.06 -8.26
CA GLU A 51 -9.16 -16.05 -9.05
C GLU A 51 -8.83 -17.47 -8.56
N GLU A 52 -9.70 -18.09 -7.77
CA GLU A 52 -9.42 -19.42 -7.19
C GLU A 52 -9.21 -20.51 -8.26
N ASP A 53 -9.89 -20.40 -9.41
CA ASP A 53 -9.82 -21.36 -10.51
C ASP A 53 -8.59 -21.22 -11.43
N TRP A 54 -7.75 -20.19 -11.28
CA TRP A 54 -6.71 -19.86 -12.27
C TRP A 54 -5.82 -21.07 -12.57
N PHE A 55 -5.47 -21.83 -11.53
CA PHE A 55 -4.57 -22.96 -11.63
C PHE A 55 -5.22 -24.14 -12.34
N HIS A 56 -6.50 -24.38 -12.12
CA HIS A 56 -7.24 -25.44 -12.82
C HIS A 56 -7.22 -25.18 -14.33
N LYS A 57 -7.55 -23.94 -14.74
CA LYS A 57 -7.63 -23.50 -16.13
C LYS A 57 -6.26 -23.37 -16.83
N PHE A 58 -5.19 -23.17 -16.07
CA PHE A 58 -3.83 -23.07 -16.63
C PHE A 58 -3.33 -24.42 -17.18
N GLN A 59 -3.08 -24.50 -18.49
CA GLN A 59 -2.74 -25.77 -19.16
C GLN A 59 -1.31 -26.24 -18.89
N LYS A 60 -0.32 -25.34 -19.01
CA LYS A 60 1.13 -25.67 -19.02
C LYS A 60 1.72 -25.84 -17.60
N LYS A 61 0.99 -26.48 -16.67
CA LYS A 61 1.35 -26.60 -15.23
C LYS A 61 2.79 -27.09 -14.99
N GLY A 62 3.23 -28.13 -15.68
CA GLY A 62 4.59 -28.67 -15.51
C GLY A 62 5.69 -27.70 -15.93
N GLU A 63 5.48 -26.92 -17.00
CA GLU A 63 6.44 -25.89 -17.43
C GLU A 63 6.50 -24.72 -16.44
N LEU A 64 5.38 -24.35 -15.81
CA LEU A 64 5.37 -23.35 -14.74
C LEU A 64 6.24 -23.79 -13.56
N PHE A 65 6.08 -25.02 -13.07
CA PHE A 65 6.88 -25.50 -11.94
C PHE A 65 8.37 -25.65 -12.27
N LYS A 66 8.74 -26.02 -13.51
CA LYS A 66 10.15 -25.94 -13.96
C LYS A 66 10.69 -24.51 -13.96
N CYS A 67 9.89 -23.51 -14.32
CA CYS A 67 10.31 -22.10 -14.28
C CYS A 67 10.48 -21.62 -12.84
N ILE A 68 9.53 -21.96 -11.96
CA ILE A 68 9.59 -21.66 -10.52
C ILE A 68 10.84 -22.28 -9.89
N ASP A 69 11.09 -23.56 -10.14
CA ASP A 69 12.25 -24.29 -9.61
C ASP A 69 13.59 -23.63 -10.01
N LYS A 70 13.70 -23.21 -11.29
CA LYS A 70 14.83 -22.45 -11.80
C LYS A 70 14.95 -21.05 -11.17
N ILE A 71 13.85 -20.38 -10.86
CA ILE A 71 13.87 -19.03 -10.25
C ILE A 71 14.20 -19.10 -8.75
N ILE A 72 13.80 -20.16 -8.04
CA ILE A 72 14.20 -20.40 -6.64
C ILE A 72 15.73 -20.50 -6.52
N THR A 73 16.40 -20.99 -7.56
CA THR A 73 17.86 -21.13 -7.64
C THR A 73 18.60 -19.92 -8.27
N ASP A 74 17.88 -18.89 -8.74
CA ASP A 74 18.46 -17.66 -9.33
C ASP A 74 19.36 -16.90 -8.34
N ASP A 75 20.46 -16.30 -8.80
CA ASP A 75 21.41 -15.57 -7.94
C ASP A 75 20.79 -14.36 -7.24
N ARG A 76 19.73 -13.76 -7.83
CA ARG A 76 19.10 -12.54 -7.32
C ARG A 76 18.04 -12.87 -6.28
N TRP A 77 18.31 -12.50 -5.03
CA TRP A 77 17.42 -12.77 -3.89
C TRP A 77 16.03 -12.13 -4.05
N GLU A 78 15.90 -11.04 -4.82
CA GLU A 78 14.62 -10.41 -5.14
C GLU A 78 13.71 -11.36 -5.93
N LEU A 79 14.26 -12.06 -6.94
CA LEU A 79 13.54 -13.05 -7.74
C LEU A 79 13.21 -14.29 -6.90
N GLN A 80 14.17 -14.81 -6.12
CA GLN A 80 13.91 -15.89 -5.16
C GLN A 80 12.74 -15.53 -4.23
N HIS A 81 12.78 -14.35 -3.61
CA HIS A 81 11.75 -13.88 -2.68
C HIS A 81 10.38 -13.74 -3.34
N GLN A 82 10.27 -13.06 -4.49
CA GLN A 82 8.96 -12.92 -5.16
C GLN A 82 8.43 -14.26 -5.70
N CYS A 83 9.31 -15.19 -6.11
CA CYS A 83 8.91 -16.51 -6.57
C CYS A 83 8.37 -17.39 -5.43
N ILE A 84 9.06 -17.41 -4.28
CA ILE A 84 8.59 -18.13 -3.09
C ILE A 84 7.33 -17.47 -2.51
N LYS A 85 7.23 -16.12 -2.55
CA LYS A 85 6.01 -15.40 -2.19
C LYS A 85 4.84 -15.75 -3.11
N PHE A 86 5.06 -15.81 -4.42
CA PHE A 86 4.07 -16.27 -5.39
C PHE A 86 3.60 -17.68 -5.04
N LEU A 87 4.50 -18.61 -4.73
CA LEU A 87 4.12 -19.96 -4.25
C LEU A 87 3.25 -19.89 -3.00
N VAL A 88 3.62 -19.13 -1.96
CA VAL A 88 2.81 -18.98 -0.72
C VAL A 88 1.39 -18.51 -1.02
N GLU A 89 1.23 -17.48 -1.87
CA GLU A 89 -0.08 -16.91 -2.19
C GLU A 89 -0.90 -17.79 -3.14
N ALA A 90 -0.25 -18.53 -4.04
CA ALA A 90 -0.89 -19.42 -5.00
C ALA A 90 -1.27 -20.80 -4.42
N MET A 91 -0.50 -21.32 -3.46
CA MET A 91 -0.59 -22.71 -3.00
C MET A 91 -2.00 -23.19 -2.60
N PRO A 92 -2.85 -22.40 -1.92
CA PRO A 92 -4.21 -22.82 -1.59
C PRO A 92 -5.07 -23.16 -2.82
N THR A 93 -4.78 -22.56 -3.98
CA THR A 93 -5.53 -22.77 -5.25
C THR A 93 -5.12 -24.03 -6.00
N PHE A 94 -4.07 -24.75 -5.57
CA PHE A 94 -3.59 -25.96 -6.26
C PHE A 94 -4.48 -27.18 -6.02
N GLY A 95 -5.35 -27.16 -5.01
CA GLY A 95 -6.28 -28.24 -4.69
C GLY A 95 -5.58 -29.59 -4.48
N SER A 96 -6.03 -30.63 -5.18
CA SER A 96 -5.43 -31.98 -5.12
C SER A 96 -3.98 -32.05 -5.62
N ALA A 97 -3.54 -31.11 -6.48
CA ALA A 97 -2.18 -31.10 -7.01
C ALA A 97 -1.13 -30.53 -6.04
N THR A 98 -1.55 -29.95 -4.91
CA THR A 98 -0.69 -29.24 -3.95
C THR A 98 0.56 -30.04 -3.56
N GLU A 99 0.40 -31.32 -3.20
CA GLU A 99 1.53 -32.16 -2.78
C GLU A 99 2.52 -32.40 -3.92
N TYR A 100 2.06 -32.82 -5.10
CA TYR A 100 2.91 -33.06 -6.25
C TYR A 100 3.70 -31.79 -6.65
N CYS A 101 3.01 -30.66 -6.72
CA CYS A 101 3.58 -29.36 -7.08
C CYS A 101 4.63 -28.86 -6.07
N MET A 102 4.35 -28.98 -4.76
CA MET A 102 5.27 -28.53 -3.73
C MET A 102 6.45 -29.49 -3.54
N CYS A 103 6.23 -30.80 -3.58
CA CYS A 103 7.31 -31.80 -3.53
C CYS A 103 8.27 -31.69 -4.73
N PHE A 104 7.81 -31.22 -5.90
CA PHE A 104 8.68 -30.97 -7.06
C PHE A 104 9.71 -29.86 -6.78
N VAL A 105 9.30 -28.73 -6.19
CA VAL A 105 10.20 -27.59 -5.91
C VAL A 105 10.91 -27.67 -4.55
N MET A 106 10.45 -28.56 -3.66
CA MET A 106 10.97 -28.69 -2.29
C MET A 106 12.49 -28.90 -2.21
N PRO A 107 13.15 -29.70 -3.08
CA PRO A 107 14.60 -29.88 -3.03
C PRO A 107 15.41 -28.58 -3.20
N ASN A 108 14.90 -27.63 -3.98
CA ASN A 108 15.51 -26.31 -4.17
C ASN A 108 15.01 -25.26 -3.16
N LEU A 109 13.86 -25.51 -2.52
CA LEU A 109 13.29 -24.66 -1.47
C LEU A 109 13.93 -24.90 -0.09
N ILE A 110 14.21 -26.15 0.29
CA ILE A 110 14.86 -26.50 1.57
C ILE A 110 16.20 -25.77 1.78
N PRO A 111 17.14 -25.69 0.82
CA PRO A 111 18.38 -24.92 0.96
C PRO A 111 18.17 -23.44 1.27
N LYS A 112 17.01 -22.87 0.94
CA LYS A 112 16.71 -21.45 1.19
C LYS A 112 16.35 -21.17 2.65
N LEU A 113 16.09 -22.20 3.46
CA LEU A 113 16.00 -22.09 4.92
C LEU A 113 17.30 -21.56 5.53
N VAL A 114 18.47 -21.79 4.90
CA VAL A 114 19.77 -21.26 5.34
C VAL A 114 20.30 -20.13 4.44
N SER A 115 19.42 -19.45 3.71
CA SER A 115 19.80 -18.31 2.88
C SER A 115 20.45 -17.18 3.70
N ASN A 116 21.50 -16.56 3.16
CA ASN A 116 22.13 -15.39 3.76
C ASN A 116 21.20 -14.17 3.84
N LYS A 117 20.11 -14.14 3.05
CA LYS A 117 19.07 -13.10 3.12
C LYS A 117 17.93 -13.53 4.04
N VAL A 118 17.79 -12.82 5.17
CA VAL A 118 16.72 -13.03 6.17
C VAL A 118 15.31 -12.99 5.54
N THR A 119 15.09 -12.12 4.55
CA THR A 119 13.82 -12.03 3.80
C THR A 119 13.48 -13.32 3.06
N VAL A 120 14.48 -13.96 2.43
CA VAL A 120 14.32 -15.25 1.75
C VAL A 120 14.06 -16.35 2.79
N ARG A 121 14.84 -16.44 3.88
CA ARG A 121 14.61 -17.44 4.94
C ARG A 121 13.17 -17.41 5.47
N LYS A 122 12.68 -16.21 5.81
CA LYS A 122 11.32 -16.03 6.37
C LYS A 122 10.21 -16.45 5.39
N ILE A 123 10.31 -16.07 4.11
CA ILE A 123 9.28 -16.47 3.13
C ILE A 123 9.37 -17.98 2.78
N THR A 124 10.58 -18.57 2.81
CA THR A 124 10.78 -20.02 2.69
C THR A 124 10.16 -20.79 3.85
N HIS A 125 10.37 -20.34 5.09
CA HIS A 125 9.71 -20.93 6.25
C HIS A 125 8.18 -20.85 6.12
N GLN A 126 7.65 -19.68 5.75
CA GLN A 126 6.21 -19.49 5.52
C GLN A 126 5.68 -20.44 4.43
N ALA A 127 6.44 -20.69 3.36
CA ALA A 127 6.06 -21.63 2.30
C ALA A 127 5.97 -23.07 2.80
N ILE A 128 6.98 -23.55 3.53
CA ILE A 128 7.00 -24.91 4.08
C ILE A 128 5.90 -25.09 5.14
N ALA A 129 5.71 -24.12 6.03
CA ALA A 129 4.65 -24.16 7.05
C ALA A 129 3.24 -24.12 6.43
N THR A 130 3.04 -23.32 5.37
CA THR A 130 1.77 -23.29 4.62
C THR A 130 1.51 -24.62 3.93
N PHE A 131 2.54 -25.20 3.31
CA PHE A 131 2.45 -26.51 2.67
C PHE A 131 2.04 -27.60 3.65
N LEU A 132 2.76 -27.73 4.78
CA LEU A 132 2.47 -28.77 5.78
C LEU A 132 1.16 -28.54 6.54
N ARG A 133 0.64 -27.30 6.59
CA ARG A 133 -0.73 -27.02 7.06
C ARG A 133 -1.80 -27.50 6.09
N LEU A 134 -1.60 -27.29 4.78
CA LEU A 134 -2.53 -27.74 3.74
C LEU A 134 -2.46 -29.25 3.49
N LYS A 135 -1.28 -29.84 3.72
CA LYS A 135 -0.96 -31.26 3.51
C LYS A 135 -0.14 -31.87 4.65
N PRO A 136 -0.74 -32.09 5.85
CA PRO A 136 -0.06 -32.76 6.98
C PRO A 136 0.46 -34.15 6.64
N GLU A 137 -0.20 -34.87 5.73
CA GLU A 137 0.19 -36.19 5.24
C GLU A 137 1.55 -36.20 4.53
N ALA A 138 1.93 -35.08 3.91
CA ALA A 138 3.18 -34.94 3.16
C ALA A 138 4.43 -34.76 4.04
N LEU A 139 4.30 -34.78 5.38
CA LEU A 139 5.43 -34.63 6.29
C LEU A 139 6.56 -35.64 6.03
N GLN A 140 6.24 -36.91 5.72
CA GLN A 140 7.28 -37.90 5.44
C GLN A 140 8.09 -37.55 4.18
N SER A 141 7.42 -37.08 3.13
CA SER A 141 8.05 -36.60 1.91
C SER A 141 9.01 -35.44 2.21
N PHE A 142 8.57 -34.46 3.00
CA PHE A 142 9.41 -33.35 3.46
C PHE A 142 10.62 -33.83 4.28
N LEU A 143 10.42 -34.66 5.30
CA LEU A 143 11.49 -35.17 6.17
C LEU A 143 12.53 -36.00 5.41
N LYS A 144 12.10 -36.78 4.41
CA LYS A 144 13.01 -37.53 3.53
C LYS A 144 13.85 -36.61 2.64
N MET A 145 13.24 -35.56 2.07
CA MET A 145 13.97 -34.56 1.28
C MET A 145 14.96 -33.75 2.14
N LEU A 146 14.57 -33.37 3.36
CA LEU A 146 15.46 -32.76 4.35
C LEU A 146 16.65 -33.68 4.69
N THR A 147 16.39 -34.97 4.88
CA THR A 147 17.43 -35.97 5.16
C THR A 147 18.42 -36.13 4.03
N ASN A 148 17.98 -36.05 2.77
CA ASN A 148 18.88 -36.04 1.61
C ASN A 148 19.71 -34.74 1.50
N PHE A 149 19.23 -33.63 2.06
CA PHE A 149 19.95 -32.34 2.04
C PHE A 149 20.98 -32.22 3.18
N MET A 150 20.69 -32.73 4.38
CA MET A 150 21.53 -32.59 5.59
C MET A 150 23.04 -32.85 5.37
N PRO A 151 23.48 -33.91 4.66
CA PRO A 151 24.91 -34.16 4.43
C PRO A 151 25.61 -33.06 3.63
N ASN A 152 24.88 -32.39 2.74
CA ASN A 152 25.39 -31.34 1.83
C ASN A 152 25.17 -29.92 2.37
N CYS A 153 24.63 -29.78 3.59
CA CYS A 153 24.39 -28.48 4.20
C CYS A 153 25.66 -27.97 4.89
N ASN A 154 26.19 -26.84 4.42
CA ASN A 154 27.33 -26.16 5.06
C ASN A 154 26.93 -25.41 6.35
N SER A 155 25.64 -25.11 6.52
CA SER A 155 25.07 -24.32 7.61
C SER A 155 24.11 -25.17 8.45
N LYS A 156 24.61 -26.32 8.94
CA LYS A 156 23.80 -27.29 9.72
C LYS A 156 23.22 -26.65 10.98
N LEU A 157 24.02 -25.85 11.68
CA LEU A 157 23.61 -25.10 12.87
C LEU A 157 22.37 -24.25 12.59
N GLU A 158 22.44 -23.39 11.56
CA GLU A 158 21.35 -22.52 11.15
C GLU A 158 20.12 -23.33 10.72
N LEU A 159 20.31 -24.39 9.93
CA LEU A 159 19.22 -25.27 9.50
C LEU A 159 18.46 -25.86 10.70
N ILE A 160 19.18 -26.38 11.69
CA ILE A 160 18.59 -26.92 12.93
C ILE A 160 17.82 -25.83 13.68
N THR A 161 18.39 -24.63 13.79
CA THR A 161 17.70 -23.51 14.43
C THR A 161 16.47 -23.03 13.65
N GLU A 162 16.42 -23.17 12.32
CA GLU A 162 15.23 -22.79 11.54
C GLU A 162 14.15 -23.89 11.56
N LEU A 163 14.52 -25.17 11.72
CA LEU A 163 13.60 -26.31 11.75
C LEU A 163 12.61 -26.30 12.92
N HIS A 164 12.89 -25.66 14.07
CA HIS A 164 11.92 -25.63 15.17
C HIS A 164 10.59 -24.95 14.79
N HIS A 165 10.60 -24.07 13.78
CA HIS A 165 9.41 -23.38 13.31
C HIS A 165 8.46 -24.28 12.47
N ILE A 166 8.84 -25.54 12.17
CA ILE A 166 7.94 -26.51 11.50
C ILE A 166 7.03 -27.26 12.48
N LEU A 167 7.23 -27.07 13.80
CA LEU A 167 6.43 -27.69 14.87
C LEU A 167 5.05 -26.98 15.01
N ILE A 168 4.25 -27.05 13.94
CA ILE A 168 2.93 -26.42 13.83
C ILE A 168 1.82 -27.35 14.36
N PRO A 169 0.75 -26.84 15.02
CA PRO A 169 -0.27 -27.68 15.69
C PRO A 169 -0.88 -28.80 14.84
N GLU A 170 -0.97 -28.58 13.53
CA GLU A 170 -1.50 -29.53 12.55
C GLU A 170 -0.67 -30.83 12.44
N LEU A 171 0.59 -30.83 12.90
CA LEU A 171 1.51 -31.96 12.81
C LEU A 171 1.76 -32.70 14.15
N VAL A 172 1.06 -32.34 15.23
CA VAL A 172 1.24 -32.96 16.57
C VAL A 172 1.07 -34.48 16.53
N LYS A 173 0.16 -34.98 15.68
CA LYS A 173 -0.15 -36.41 15.52
C LYS A 173 0.61 -37.10 14.38
N SER A 174 1.47 -36.38 13.66
CA SER A 174 2.21 -36.92 12.52
C SER A 174 3.39 -37.78 12.97
N ASN A 175 3.91 -38.65 12.10
CA ASN A 175 5.08 -39.46 12.42
C ASN A 175 6.36 -38.61 12.33
N TRP A 176 7.13 -38.53 13.41
CA TRP A 176 8.40 -37.78 13.47
C TRP A 176 9.65 -38.66 13.52
N GLN A 177 9.50 -39.99 13.42
CA GLN A 177 10.60 -40.96 13.51
C GLN A 177 11.75 -40.64 12.54
N CYS A 178 11.45 -40.30 11.27
CA CYS A 178 12.46 -39.93 10.28
C CYS A 178 13.31 -38.71 10.70
N LEU A 179 12.72 -37.73 11.42
CA LEU A 179 13.44 -36.57 11.95
C LEU A 179 14.38 -36.99 13.10
N VAL A 180 13.89 -37.82 14.03
CA VAL A 180 14.70 -38.29 15.18
C VAL A 180 15.83 -39.21 14.72
N GLU A 181 15.59 -40.09 13.75
CA GLU A 181 16.63 -40.94 13.15
C GLU A 181 17.72 -40.14 12.45
N ASN A 182 17.37 -39.02 11.83
CA ASN A 182 18.32 -38.09 11.22
C ASN A 182 19.16 -37.38 12.30
N PHE A 183 18.51 -36.85 13.35
CA PHE A 183 19.19 -36.17 14.46
C PHE A 183 19.92 -37.06 15.46
N THR A 184 19.80 -38.39 15.34
CA THR A 184 20.61 -39.38 16.06
C THR A 184 21.77 -39.93 15.22
N THR A 185 21.92 -39.48 13.96
CA THR A 185 23.03 -39.87 13.09
C THR A 185 24.23 -38.93 13.31
N LYS A 186 25.32 -39.43 13.89
CA LYS A 186 26.49 -38.65 14.35
C LYS A 186 27.04 -37.65 13.31
N SER A 187 27.10 -38.02 12.03
CA SER A 187 27.58 -37.15 10.94
C SER A 187 26.65 -35.98 10.58
N ASN A 188 25.37 -36.06 10.94
CA ASN A 188 24.37 -35.01 10.68
C ASN A 188 24.35 -33.94 11.78
N ILE A 189 24.83 -34.28 12.99
CA ILE A 189 24.84 -33.39 14.18
C ILE A 189 26.23 -32.90 14.60
N GLN A 190 27.29 -33.35 13.92
CA GLN A 190 28.67 -32.97 14.25
C GLN A 190 28.86 -31.45 14.29
N GLY A 191 29.24 -30.91 15.44
CA GLY A 191 29.44 -29.47 15.67
C GLY A 191 28.16 -28.65 15.86
N CYS A 192 27.01 -29.30 16.06
CA CYS A 192 25.71 -28.68 16.33
C CYS A 192 24.84 -29.55 17.28
N GLU A 193 25.50 -30.34 18.13
CA GLU A 193 24.90 -31.32 19.04
C GLU A 193 23.93 -30.68 20.04
N GLU A 194 24.27 -29.50 20.57
CA GLU A 194 23.44 -28.75 21.51
C GLU A 194 22.12 -28.32 20.88
N GLN A 195 22.16 -27.77 19.66
CA GLN A 195 20.98 -27.27 18.95
C GLN A 195 20.10 -28.43 18.47
N ALA A 196 20.72 -29.55 18.09
CA ALA A 196 19.99 -30.80 17.86
C ALA A 196 19.27 -31.26 19.14
N GLY A 197 19.94 -31.24 20.30
CA GLY A 197 19.34 -31.52 21.61
C GLY A 197 18.16 -30.61 21.97
N VAL A 198 18.29 -29.30 21.75
CA VAL A 198 17.19 -28.32 21.92
C VAL A 198 16.01 -28.65 21.01
N LEU A 199 16.25 -28.96 19.75
CA LEU A 199 15.19 -29.34 18.81
C LEU A 199 14.50 -30.65 19.22
N MET A 200 15.26 -31.65 19.67
CA MET A 200 14.72 -32.93 20.15
C MET A 200 13.86 -32.76 21.41
N LYS A 201 14.28 -31.95 22.40
CA LYS A 201 13.44 -31.65 23.58
C LYS A 201 12.18 -30.86 23.22
N LYS A 202 12.28 -29.88 22.32
CA LYS A 202 11.10 -29.16 21.79
C LYS A 202 10.13 -30.10 21.08
N LEU A 203 10.65 -31.03 20.26
CA LEU A 203 9.86 -32.05 19.56
C LEU A 203 9.17 -33.01 20.54
N HIS A 204 9.89 -33.53 21.54
CA HIS A 204 9.35 -34.39 22.60
C HIS A 204 8.18 -33.71 23.33
N TYR A 205 8.36 -32.46 23.76
CA TYR A 205 7.28 -31.68 24.38
C TYR A 205 6.08 -31.47 23.42
N PHE A 206 6.35 -31.19 22.14
CA PHE A 206 5.34 -30.94 21.12
C PHE A 206 4.47 -32.17 20.77
N ILE A 207 5.04 -33.38 20.70
CA ILE A 207 4.28 -34.62 20.37
C ILE A 207 3.76 -35.37 21.60
N GLY A 208 4.26 -35.02 22.79
CA GLY A 208 3.92 -35.65 24.07
C GLY A 208 4.62 -36.99 24.33
N ASN A 209 4.63 -37.40 25.60
CA ASN A 209 5.34 -38.58 26.09
C ASN A 209 4.97 -39.89 25.36
N GLU A 210 3.68 -40.13 25.10
CA GLU A 210 3.23 -41.40 24.49
C GLU A 210 3.77 -41.58 23.06
N SER A 211 3.67 -40.53 22.24
CA SER A 211 4.19 -40.52 20.86
C SER A 211 5.72 -40.62 20.85
N TRP A 212 6.38 -39.95 21.79
CA TRP A 212 7.84 -40.00 21.93
C TRP A 212 8.34 -41.40 22.28
N GLN A 213 7.74 -42.08 23.27
CA GLN A 213 8.13 -43.44 23.66
C GLN A 213 7.97 -44.45 22.51
N LYS A 214 6.94 -44.29 21.65
CA LYS A 214 6.78 -45.12 20.44
C LYS A 214 7.91 -44.92 19.43
N ILE A 215 8.50 -43.73 19.35
CA ILE A 215 9.69 -43.48 18.52
C ILE A 215 10.93 -44.10 19.16
N LEU A 216 11.10 -43.98 20.49
CA LEU A 216 12.24 -44.55 21.22
C LEU A 216 12.35 -46.08 21.06
N ILE A 217 11.23 -46.80 21.14
CA ILE A 217 11.19 -48.26 20.99
C ILE A 217 11.67 -48.73 19.60
N ASN A 218 11.50 -47.89 18.57
CA ASN A 218 11.90 -48.19 17.19
C ASN A 218 13.34 -47.76 16.84
N LEU A 219 14.06 -47.11 17.76
CA LEU A 219 15.45 -46.68 17.56
C LEU A 219 16.44 -47.79 17.97
N SER A 220 17.57 -47.87 17.26
CA SER A 220 18.65 -48.79 17.64
C SER A 220 19.36 -48.31 18.92
N PRO A 221 19.96 -49.21 19.71
CA PRO A 221 20.66 -48.82 20.96
C PRO A 221 21.71 -47.72 20.76
N GLU A 222 22.47 -47.79 19.66
CA GLU A 222 23.48 -46.79 19.29
C GLU A 222 22.88 -45.39 19.03
N LYS A 223 21.65 -45.32 18.53
CA LYS A 223 20.94 -44.04 18.30
C LYS A 223 20.34 -43.50 19.59
N LEU A 224 19.91 -44.37 20.50
CA LEU A 224 19.43 -43.98 21.83
C LEU A 224 20.56 -43.36 22.67
N GLU A 225 21.74 -43.97 22.70
CA GLU A 225 22.94 -43.40 23.38
C GLU A 225 23.27 -42.00 22.85
N VAL A 226 23.18 -41.78 21.53
CA VAL A 226 23.38 -40.45 20.93
C VAL A 226 22.30 -39.46 21.39
N LEU A 227 21.03 -39.89 21.44
CA LEU A 227 19.89 -39.06 21.81
C LEU A 227 19.95 -38.62 23.29
N GLU A 228 20.29 -39.54 24.19
CA GLU A 228 20.49 -39.25 25.62
C GLU A 228 21.61 -38.23 25.78
N ARG A 229 22.80 -38.52 25.25
CA ARG A 229 23.97 -37.63 25.31
C ARG A 229 23.74 -36.21 24.79
N ILE A 230 22.97 -36.02 23.71
CA ILE A 230 22.65 -34.66 23.20
C ILE A 230 21.53 -33.97 24.00
N THR A 231 20.75 -34.69 24.79
CA THR A 231 19.64 -34.12 25.58
C THR A 231 19.94 -33.94 27.06
N GLU A 232 20.89 -34.68 27.65
CA GLU A 232 21.27 -34.61 29.08
C GLU A 232 21.42 -33.17 29.60
N ASN A 233 22.28 -32.37 28.96
CA ASN A 233 22.66 -31.04 29.46
C ASN A 233 21.78 -29.87 28.95
N VAL A 234 20.73 -30.15 28.18
CA VAL A 234 19.90 -29.11 27.55
C VAL A 234 18.78 -28.66 28.48
N GLN A 235 18.86 -27.45 29.02
CA GLN A 235 17.70 -26.81 29.65
C GLN A 235 16.87 -26.06 28.60
N VAL A 236 15.64 -26.51 28.37
CA VAL A 236 14.68 -25.76 27.55
C VAL A 236 13.96 -24.79 28.48
N GLU A 237 14.16 -23.48 28.28
CA GLU A 237 13.33 -22.46 28.92
C GLU A 237 11.86 -22.74 28.61
N GLN A 238 11.01 -22.76 29.65
CA GLN A 238 9.58 -23.02 29.51
C GLN A 238 8.85 -21.83 28.86
N THR A 239 8.96 -21.71 27.55
CA THR A 239 7.95 -21.00 26.75
C THR A 239 6.71 -21.88 26.67
N ASP A 240 5.74 -21.65 27.57
CA ASP A 240 4.44 -22.33 27.58
C ASP A 240 3.79 -22.31 26.20
N ALA A 241 3.69 -23.47 25.55
CA ALA A 241 3.01 -23.59 24.28
C ALA A 241 1.49 -23.61 24.50
N LYS A 242 0.86 -22.44 24.37
CA LYS A 242 -0.57 -22.34 24.02
C LYS A 242 -0.78 -21.37 22.86
N ALA A 243 -0.54 -21.86 21.65
CA ALA A 243 -1.06 -21.27 20.43
C ALA A 243 -2.34 -21.99 20.00
N GLY A 244 -3.44 -21.22 19.89
CA GLY A 244 -4.55 -21.39 18.92
C GLY A 244 -5.44 -22.64 19.06
N ASN A 245 -6.76 -22.56 19.13
CA ASN A 245 -7.68 -21.52 18.67
C ASN A 245 -8.97 -21.47 19.53
N GLY A 246 -9.59 -20.29 19.57
CA GLY A 246 -11.04 -20.17 19.35
C GLY A 246 -12.00 -20.35 20.54
N VAL A 247 -12.88 -19.33 20.68
CA VAL A 247 -14.21 -19.37 21.32
C VAL A 247 -14.26 -19.37 22.87
N LEU A 248 -14.58 -18.19 23.38
CA LEU A 248 -15.52 -17.89 24.48
C LEU A 248 -15.70 -18.95 25.59
N ARG A 249 -15.27 -18.61 26.82
CA ARG A 249 -16.25 -18.31 27.88
C ARG A 249 -15.67 -17.52 29.04
N ALA A 250 -16.55 -16.74 29.67
CA ALA A 250 -16.27 -15.92 30.83
C ALA A 250 -16.14 -16.73 32.12
N SER A 251 -15.66 -16.04 33.17
CA SER A 251 -15.71 -16.41 34.59
C SER A 251 -14.65 -17.40 35.09
N ALA A 252 -13.59 -16.84 35.66
CA ALA A 252 -12.90 -17.42 36.82
C ALA A 252 -12.60 -16.29 37.81
N LYS A 253 -13.15 -16.38 39.03
CA LYS A 253 -12.88 -15.42 40.12
C LYS A 253 -11.46 -15.62 40.69
N PRO A 254 -10.85 -14.57 41.27
CA PRO A 254 -9.41 -14.59 41.56
C PRO A 254 -9.06 -15.07 42.98
N GLN A 255 -7.91 -15.75 43.08
CA GLN A 255 -7.03 -15.80 44.26
C GLN A 255 -5.61 -15.70 43.69
N SER A 256 -4.84 -14.62 43.84
CA SER A 256 -4.31 -13.94 45.04
C SER A 256 -2.81 -14.21 45.13
N GLY A 257 -1.97 -13.18 45.33
CA GLY A 257 -0.57 -13.39 45.79
C GLY A 257 0.58 -12.81 44.94
N GLY A 258 0.34 -11.95 43.94
CA GLY A 258 1.43 -11.29 43.23
C GLY A 258 0.95 -10.12 42.38
N GLU A 259 1.25 -8.89 42.80
CA GLU A 259 0.83 -7.68 42.08
C GLU A 259 1.43 -7.63 40.66
N ARG A 260 0.61 -7.95 39.65
CA ARG A 260 0.87 -7.53 38.27
C ARG A 260 0.70 -6.01 38.20
N ARG A 261 1.70 -5.26 38.65
CA ARG A 261 1.68 -3.78 38.64
C ARG A 261 1.37 -3.29 37.24
N LEU A 262 0.21 -2.65 37.05
CA LEU A 262 -0.20 -2.06 35.78
C LEU A 262 0.26 -0.60 35.73
N ARG A 263 0.99 -0.24 34.68
CA ARG A 263 1.23 1.15 34.29
C ARG A 263 -0.01 1.64 33.52
N PHE A 264 -0.37 2.91 33.73
CA PHE A 264 -1.51 3.55 33.06
C PHE A 264 -2.85 2.81 33.23
N GLY A 265 -3.01 2.04 34.32
CA GLY A 265 -4.23 1.27 34.62
C GLY A 265 -4.46 0.00 33.79
N ILE A 266 -3.69 -0.23 32.71
CA ILE A 266 -3.92 -1.34 31.76
C ILE A 266 -2.66 -2.09 31.31
N VAL A 267 -1.48 -1.45 31.24
CA VAL A 267 -0.28 -2.05 30.63
C VAL A 267 0.57 -2.74 31.70
N PRO A 268 0.92 -4.05 31.58
CA PRO A 268 1.79 -4.71 32.55
C PRO A 268 3.16 -4.02 32.66
N SER A 269 3.69 -3.81 33.87
CA SER A 269 4.97 -3.09 34.06
C SER A 269 6.15 -3.72 33.31
N LEU A 270 6.17 -5.05 33.16
CA LEU A 270 7.18 -5.76 32.36
C LEU A 270 7.15 -5.38 30.87
N VAL A 271 5.97 -5.07 30.32
CA VAL A 271 5.83 -4.59 28.94
C VAL A 271 6.43 -3.19 28.81
N CYS A 272 6.19 -2.31 29.79
CA CYS A 272 6.84 -0.99 29.81
C CYS A 272 8.37 -1.07 30.01
N ALA A 273 8.86 -2.07 30.75
CA ALA A 273 10.30 -2.32 30.87
C ALA A 273 10.91 -2.67 29.49
N LEU A 274 10.34 -3.64 28.77
CA LEU A 274 10.77 -4.01 27.42
C LEU A 274 10.78 -2.83 26.43
N ILE A 275 9.80 -1.92 26.52
CA ILE A 275 9.73 -0.70 25.70
C ILE A 275 10.86 0.30 26.03
N SER A 276 11.46 0.20 27.22
CA SER A 276 12.52 1.08 27.72
C SER A 276 13.94 0.52 27.52
N GLU A 277 14.08 -0.70 26.97
CA GLU A 277 15.38 -1.36 26.74
C GLU A 277 16.18 -0.71 25.60
N ASP A 278 17.51 -0.80 25.66
CA ASP A 278 18.41 -0.26 24.62
C ASP A 278 18.38 -1.07 23.32
N ASP A 279 18.07 -2.37 23.37
CA ASP A 279 17.91 -3.18 22.16
C ASP A 279 16.55 -2.92 21.47
N ALA A 280 16.63 -2.64 20.17
CA ALA A 280 15.44 -2.33 19.39
C ALA A 280 14.50 -3.53 19.22
N ASN A 281 14.99 -4.77 19.25
CA ASN A 281 14.12 -5.95 19.13
C ASN A 281 13.33 -6.19 20.43
N GLN A 282 13.91 -5.94 21.59
CA GLN A 282 13.20 -5.92 22.88
C GLN A 282 12.13 -4.83 22.90
N ARG A 283 12.44 -3.60 22.45
CA ARG A 283 11.43 -2.53 22.32
C ARG A 283 10.30 -2.90 21.36
N ILE A 284 10.62 -3.48 20.21
CA ILE A 284 9.63 -4.02 19.27
C ILE A 284 8.74 -5.07 19.95
N ALA A 285 9.32 -6.05 20.66
CA ALA A 285 8.54 -7.09 21.35
C ALA A 285 7.67 -6.54 22.49
N GLY A 286 8.16 -5.51 23.20
CA GLY A 286 7.38 -4.76 24.18
C GLY A 286 6.20 -4.04 23.53
N LEU A 287 6.41 -3.35 22.43
CA LEU A 287 5.35 -2.66 21.69
C LEU A 287 4.36 -3.64 21.03
N GLU A 288 4.81 -4.79 20.52
CA GLU A 288 3.90 -5.81 19.96
C GLU A 288 2.97 -6.36 21.05
N LYS A 289 3.48 -6.60 22.27
CA LYS A 289 2.67 -6.95 23.46
C LYS A 289 1.75 -5.80 23.90
N MET A 290 2.23 -4.57 23.90
CA MET A 290 1.41 -3.39 24.26
C MET A 290 0.26 -3.19 23.27
N LYS A 291 0.51 -3.38 21.97
CA LYS A 291 -0.53 -3.32 20.95
C LYS A 291 -1.63 -4.34 21.19
N GLN A 292 -1.28 -5.59 21.53
CA GLN A 292 -2.27 -6.62 21.86
C GLN A 292 -3.18 -6.22 23.04
N VAL A 293 -2.65 -5.52 24.05
CA VAL A 293 -3.43 -4.98 25.18
C VAL A 293 -4.38 -3.87 24.71
N VAL A 294 -3.94 -2.98 23.81
CA VAL A 294 -4.77 -1.87 23.30
C VAL A 294 -5.85 -2.37 22.34
N ASP A 295 -5.52 -3.28 21.42
CA ASP A 295 -6.47 -3.87 20.45
C ASP A 295 -7.60 -4.68 21.12
N GLN A 296 -7.41 -5.11 22.38
CA GLN A 296 -8.37 -5.92 23.16
C GLN A 296 -8.98 -5.14 24.34
N ILE A 297 -8.78 -3.82 24.43
CA ILE A 297 -9.17 -3.02 25.58
C ILE A 297 -10.69 -2.99 25.80
N THR A 298 -11.11 -3.32 27.03
CA THR A 298 -12.52 -3.29 27.45
C THR A 298 -12.97 -1.91 27.92
N GLY A 299 -14.29 -1.69 28.05
CA GLY A 299 -14.83 -0.42 28.56
C GLY A 299 -14.37 -0.08 29.98
N GLU A 300 -14.20 -1.07 30.85
CA GLU A 300 -13.65 -0.88 32.20
C GLU A 300 -12.16 -0.51 32.18
N GLU A 301 -11.41 -1.01 31.20
CA GLU A 301 -10.00 -0.68 31.01
C GLU A 301 -9.81 0.71 30.42
N ILE A 302 -10.71 1.15 29.53
CA ILE A 302 -10.76 2.55 29.07
C ILE A 302 -10.97 3.48 30.28
N ALA A 303 -11.92 3.16 31.17
CA ALA A 303 -12.15 3.95 32.39
C ALA A 303 -10.93 3.99 33.33
N ARG A 304 -10.09 2.94 33.34
CA ARG A 304 -8.81 2.90 34.08
C ARG A 304 -7.66 3.63 33.37
N LEU A 305 -7.67 3.68 32.04
CA LEU A 305 -6.65 4.38 31.25
C LEU A 305 -6.87 5.89 31.21
N VAL A 306 -8.11 6.38 31.09
CA VAL A 306 -8.42 7.81 30.92
C VAL A 306 -7.76 8.72 31.97
N PRO A 307 -7.77 8.42 33.29
CA PRO A 307 -7.06 9.21 34.30
C PRO A 307 -5.53 9.27 34.12
N HIS A 308 -4.96 8.36 33.35
CA HIS A 308 -3.53 8.26 33.06
C HIS A 308 -3.17 8.61 31.61
N LEU A 309 -4.13 9.11 30.81
CA LEU A 309 -3.94 9.32 29.38
C LEU A 309 -2.79 10.30 29.08
N HIS A 310 -2.60 11.33 29.91
CA HIS A 310 -1.48 12.27 29.76
C HIS A 310 -0.10 11.59 29.83
N SER A 311 0.14 10.74 30.84
CA SER A 311 1.42 10.06 31.03
C SER A 311 1.61 8.87 30.07
N TYR A 312 0.51 8.23 29.66
CA TYR A 312 0.48 7.24 28.57
C TYR A 312 0.94 7.86 27.25
N LEU A 313 0.36 9.00 26.86
CA LEU A 313 0.73 9.72 25.64
C LEU A 313 2.17 10.27 25.72
N LEU A 314 2.64 10.68 26.91
CA LEU A 314 4.04 11.08 27.11
C LEU A 314 5.02 9.92 26.91
N MET A 315 4.69 8.71 27.40
CA MET A 315 5.52 7.52 27.16
C MET A 315 5.60 7.21 25.65
N LEU A 316 4.47 7.18 24.94
CA LEU A 316 4.46 7.01 23.48
C LEU A 316 5.22 8.14 22.75
N SER A 317 5.18 9.37 23.28
CA SER A 317 5.92 10.53 22.76
C SER A 317 7.43 10.32 22.69
N ASN A 318 7.99 9.61 23.66
CA ASN A 318 9.41 9.28 23.72
C ASN A 318 9.74 8.12 22.76
N VAL A 319 8.90 7.09 22.70
CA VAL A 319 9.07 5.95 21.78
C VAL A 319 8.98 6.38 20.31
N LEU A 320 8.18 7.42 20.02
CA LEU A 320 8.07 8.01 18.68
C LEU A 320 9.33 8.75 18.22
N GLU A 321 10.26 9.09 19.13
CA GLU A 321 11.55 9.71 18.80
C GLU A 321 12.65 8.68 18.49
N ASP A 322 12.33 7.38 18.47
CA ASP A 322 13.28 6.29 18.19
C ASP A 322 13.88 6.35 16.78
N LEU A 323 15.18 6.08 16.68
CA LEU A 323 15.92 6.00 15.43
C LEU A 323 15.49 4.78 14.58
N ASN A 324 14.99 3.72 15.21
CA ASN A 324 14.49 2.53 14.54
C ASN A 324 13.08 2.75 13.97
N PHE A 325 13.00 2.84 12.65
CA PHE A 325 11.73 3.01 11.94
C PHE A 325 10.66 1.96 12.25
N LYS A 326 10.99 0.69 12.56
CA LYS A 326 9.98 -0.31 12.94
C LYS A 326 9.35 0.03 14.30
N VAL A 327 10.15 0.53 15.25
CA VAL A 327 9.65 1.01 16.56
C VAL A 327 8.67 2.16 16.35
N VAL A 328 9.06 3.18 15.56
CA VAL A 328 8.20 4.33 15.24
C VAL A 328 6.88 3.93 14.56
N VAL A 329 6.92 3.06 13.56
CA VAL A 329 5.71 2.57 12.86
C VAL A 329 4.77 1.86 13.82
N LEU A 330 5.30 0.99 14.67
CA LEU A 330 4.50 0.22 15.62
C LEU A 330 3.93 1.09 16.74
N ALA A 331 4.69 2.08 17.22
CA ALA A 331 4.22 3.08 18.18
C ALA A 331 3.11 3.97 17.57
N LEU A 332 3.24 4.40 16.31
CA LEU A 332 2.17 5.13 15.61
C LEU A 332 0.90 4.28 15.45
N ASP A 333 1.03 2.98 15.21
CA ASP A 333 -0.13 2.07 15.09
C ASP A 333 -0.81 1.83 16.45
N ILE A 334 -0.06 1.84 17.56
CA ILE A 334 -0.61 1.87 18.93
C ILE A 334 -1.32 3.19 19.22
N VAL A 335 -0.75 4.33 18.79
CA VAL A 335 -1.40 5.65 18.88
C VAL A 335 -2.72 5.66 18.12
N ARG A 336 -2.74 5.10 16.90
CA ARG A 336 -3.97 4.92 16.10
C ARG A 336 -4.98 4.03 16.84
N ALA A 337 -4.59 2.83 17.28
CA ALA A 337 -5.47 1.94 18.04
C ALA A 337 -6.05 2.64 19.29
N THR A 338 -5.25 3.45 19.98
CA THR A 338 -5.72 4.28 21.11
C THR A 338 -6.84 5.22 20.67
N ALA A 339 -6.72 5.91 19.53
CA ALA A 339 -7.79 6.75 18.99
C ALA A 339 -9.06 5.96 18.66
N HIS A 340 -8.90 4.81 18.00
CA HIS A 340 -10.00 3.91 17.63
C HIS A 340 -10.82 3.46 18.85
N HIS A 341 -10.15 3.09 19.95
CA HIS A 341 -10.81 2.55 21.14
C HIS A 341 -11.35 3.64 22.08
N LEU A 342 -10.60 4.73 22.33
CA LEU A 342 -11.02 5.75 23.30
C LEU A 342 -12.07 6.71 22.74
N LYS A 343 -12.11 6.94 21.42
CA LYS A 343 -13.15 7.75 20.75
C LYS A 343 -13.32 9.12 21.45
N GLY A 344 -14.56 9.46 21.85
CA GLY A 344 -14.87 10.72 22.55
C GLY A 344 -14.15 10.91 23.88
N HIS A 345 -13.67 9.85 24.55
CA HIS A 345 -12.89 9.99 25.79
C HIS A 345 -11.54 10.72 25.58
N MET A 346 -11.07 10.84 24.34
CA MET A 346 -9.88 11.63 24.04
C MET A 346 -10.14 13.13 23.88
N GLU A 347 -11.38 13.61 23.87
CA GLU A 347 -11.67 15.02 23.53
C GLU A 347 -10.97 16.02 24.47
N ALA A 348 -10.83 15.71 25.76
CA ALA A 348 -10.07 16.52 26.71
C ALA A 348 -8.55 16.57 26.45
N HIS A 349 -7.99 15.55 25.77
CA HIS A 349 -6.56 15.42 25.45
C HIS A 349 -6.26 15.58 23.95
N ILE A 350 -7.24 15.98 23.14
CA ILE A 350 -7.14 15.96 21.67
C ILE A 350 -5.99 16.82 21.13
N GLN A 351 -5.71 17.99 21.71
CA GLN A 351 -4.57 18.81 21.29
C GLN A 351 -3.23 18.12 21.60
N GLN A 352 -3.10 17.46 22.76
CA GLN A 352 -1.90 16.67 23.11
C GLN A 352 -1.73 15.50 22.14
N PHE A 353 -2.82 14.81 21.79
CA PHE A 353 -2.83 13.69 20.86
C PHE A 353 -2.48 14.13 19.42
N VAL A 354 -3.04 15.23 18.94
CA VAL A 354 -2.71 15.79 17.62
C VAL A 354 -1.25 16.24 17.56
N ASN A 355 -0.74 16.90 18.61
CA ASN A 355 0.67 17.28 18.71
C ASN A 355 1.61 16.06 18.71
N LEU A 356 1.22 14.96 19.36
CA LEU A 356 1.95 13.69 19.38
C LEU A 356 2.11 13.12 17.96
N VAL A 357 1.01 13.00 17.21
CA VAL A 357 1.03 12.46 15.84
C VAL A 357 1.75 13.42 14.89
N ALA A 358 1.59 14.73 15.09
CA ALA A 358 2.17 15.77 14.24
C ALA A 358 3.70 15.84 14.27
N LYS A 359 4.36 15.22 15.26
CA LYS A 359 5.83 14.98 15.21
C LYS A 359 6.28 14.27 13.93
N HIS A 360 5.40 13.44 13.34
CA HIS A 360 5.69 12.70 12.11
C HIS A 360 5.05 13.30 10.86
N PHE A 361 4.47 14.50 10.94
CA PHE A 361 3.92 15.15 9.74
C PHE A 361 5.00 15.48 8.71
N GLY A 362 4.65 15.32 7.43
CA GLY A 362 5.55 15.53 6.30
C GLY A 362 6.62 14.44 6.13
N ASN A 363 6.52 13.30 6.84
CA ASN A 363 7.40 12.16 6.64
C ASN A 363 7.32 11.62 5.20
N GLN A 364 8.43 11.15 4.63
CA GLN A 364 8.45 10.69 3.24
C GLN A 364 8.04 9.22 3.07
N LYS A 365 8.02 8.42 4.15
CA LYS A 365 7.67 6.99 4.09
C LYS A 365 6.14 6.81 4.07
N SER A 366 5.63 6.20 3.00
CA SER A 366 4.19 6.01 2.76
C SER A 366 3.46 5.36 3.93
N VAL A 367 4.03 4.33 4.55
CA VAL A 367 3.44 3.62 5.70
C VAL A 367 3.12 4.57 6.87
N ILE A 368 4.00 5.54 7.16
CA ILE A 368 3.74 6.55 8.21
C ILE A 368 2.57 7.46 7.80
N LYS A 369 2.56 7.94 6.55
CA LYS A 369 1.46 8.78 6.03
C LYS A 369 0.10 8.06 6.09
N GLN A 370 0.09 6.77 5.77
CA GLN A 370 -1.11 5.92 5.80
C GLN A 370 -1.64 5.81 7.24
N ILE A 371 -0.79 5.49 8.21
CA ILE A 371 -1.19 5.43 9.64
C ILE A 371 -1.69 6.79 10.13
N ILE A 372 -0.99 7.88 9.81
CA ILE A 372 -1.42 9.25 10.14
C ILE A 372 -2.81 9.53 9.57
N MET A 373 -3.01 9.30 8.26
CA MET A 373 -4.28 9.55 7.59
C MET A 373 -5.42 8.74 8.23
N MET A 374 -5.22 7.44 8.44
CA MET A 374 -6.20 6.58 9.11
C MET A 374 -6.53 7.07 10.53
N THR A 375 -5.52 7.46 11.31
CA THR A 375 -5.70 8.04 12.65
C THR A 375 -6.60 9.27 12.60
N PHE A 376 -6.37 10.20 11.66
CA PHE A 376 -7.21 11.39 11.56
C PHE A 376 -8.63 11.08 11.06
N MET A 377 -8.82 10.09 10.18
CA MET A 377 -10.16 9.66 9.79
C MET A 377 -10.93 9.08 11.00
N GLU A 378 -10.28 8.28 11.85
CA GLU A 378 -10.85 7.80 13.11
C GLU A 378 -11.20 8.95 14.07
N LEU A 379 -10.32 9.96 14.21
CA LEU A 379 -10.60 11.15 15.01
C LEU A 379 -11.82 11.93 14.50
N PHE A 380 -11.90 12.21 13.19
CA PHE A 380 -13.02 12.95 12.58
C PHE A 380 -14.34 12.17 12.58
N GLN A 381 -14.31 10.83 12.65
CA GLN A 381 -15.51 10.01 12.84
C GLN A 381 -16.07 10.12 14.26
N ASN A 382 -15.19 10.09 15.26
CA ASN A 382 -15.55 9.90 16.68
C ASN A 382 -15.56 11.17 17.54
N ILE A 383 -14.89 12.25 17.11
CA ILE A 383 -14.81 13.54 17.81
C ILE A 383 -15.40 14.63 16.92
N ASN A 384 -15.85 15.74 17.51
CA ASN A 384 -16.39 16.89 16.76
C ASN A 384 -15.36 17.41 15.72
N PRO A 385 -15.69 17.44 14.41
CA PRO A 385 -14.76 17.90 13.38
C PRO A 385 -14.26 19.34 13.55
N LYS A 386 -15.00 20.20 14.25
CA LYS A 386 -14.52 21.56 14.60
C LYS A 386 -13.36 21.50 15.59
N THR A 387 -13.41 20.59 16.57
CA THR A 387 -12.35 20.40 17.57
C THR A 387 -11.09 19.82 16.91
N VAL A 388 -11.22 18.73 16.16
CA VAL A 388 -10.10 18.09 15.44
C VAL A 388 -9.47 19.03 14.42
N GLY A 389 -10.29 19.75 13.65
CA GLY A 389 -9.84 20.77 12.71
C GLY A 389 -9.16 21.96 13.41
N GLY A 390 -9.69 22.43 14.54
CA GLY A 390 -9.06 23.46 15.35
C GLY A 390 -7.62 23.10 15.75
N CYS A 391 -7.42 21.86 16.21
CA CYS A 391 -6.10 21.34 16.58
C CYS A 391 -5.15 21.19 15.38
N LEU A 392 -5.66 20.85 14.19
CA LEU A 392 -4.87 20.73 12.96
C LEU A 392 -4.46 22.09 12.36
N ARG A 393 -5.27 23.13 12.54
CA ARG A 393 -5.09 24.45 11.88
C ARG A 393 -3.69 25.03 12.09
N VAL A 394 -3.11 24.92 13.28
CA VAL A 394 -1.78 25.48 13.61
C VAL A 394 -0.65 24.90 12.75
N PHE A 395 -0.82 23.68 12.21
CA PHE A 395 0.19 23.04 11.38
C PHE A 395 0.21 23.55 9.92
N LEU A 396 -0.80 24.33 9.50
CA LEU A 396 -0.79 25.05 8.23
C LEU A 396 0.19 26.24 8.23
N GLU A 397 0.64 26.68 9.40
CA GLU A 397 1.65 27.75 9.55
C GLU A 397 3.07 27.17 9.74
N ASN A 398 3.22 25.84 9.68
CA ASN A 398 4.50 25.16 9.89
C ASN A 398 5.52 25.48 8.77
N LYS A 399 6.78 25.75 9.13
CA LYS A 399 7.88 26.04 8.19
C LYS A 399 8.08 24.94 7.13
N ASN A 400 7.90 23.67 7.49
CA ASN A 400 8.04 22.54 6.58
C ASN A 400 6.80 22.41 5.68
N SER A 401 6.95 22.65 4.37
CA SER A 401 5.84 22.58 3.42
C SER A 401 5.22 21.18 3.29
N ARG A 402 5.97 20.10 3.60
CA ARG A 402 5.42 18.73 3.61
C ARG A 402 4.39 18.54 4.73
N VAL A 403 4.54 19.26 5.85
CA VAL A 403 3.57 19.27 6.95
C VAL A 403 2.28 19.95 6.48
N ARG A 404 2.40 21.15 5.87
CA ARG A 404 1.25 21.90 5.35
C ARG A 404 0.48 21.11 4.29
N GLU A 405 1.18 20.51 3.33
CA GLU A 405 0.61 19.61 2.31
C GLU A 405 -0.17 18.44 2.94
N GLU A 406 0.37 17.79 3.97
CA GLU A 406 -0.27 16.64 4.62
C GLU A 406 -1.51 17.05 5.43
N VAL A 407 -1.48 18.20 6.11
CA VAL A 407 -2.63 18.74 6.83
C VAL A 407 -3.78 19.09 5.88
N ILE A 408 -3.49 19.71 4.73
CA ILE A 408 -4.49 19.95 3.69
C ILE A 408 -5.08 18.63 3.19
N ASN A 409 -4.25 17.62 2.94
CA ASN A 409 -4.72 16.30 2.53
C ASN A 409 -5.60 15.60 3.57
N ILE A 410 -5.31 15.78 4.86
CA ILE A 410 -6.15 15.27 5.96
C ILE A 410 -7.52 15.94 5.95
N TYR A 411 -7.60 17.26 5.74
CA TYR A 411 -8.89 17.94 5.57
C TYR A 411 -9.63 17.49 4.30
N THR A 412 -8.94 17.33 3.16
CA THR A 412 -9.53 16.82 1.92
C THR A 412 -10.14 15.44 2.13
N ALA A 413 -9.40 14.52 2.76
CA ALA A 413 -9.89 13.18 3.10
C ALA A 413 -11.10 13.22 4.05
N SER A 414 -11.10 14.10 5.06
CA SER A 414 -12.21 14.20 6.02
C SER A 414 -13.49 14.73 5.36
N LEU A 415 -13.38 15.71 4.46
CA LEU A 415 -14.51 16.21 3.67
C LEU A 415 -15.11 15.15 2.73
N MET A 416 -14.30 14.21 2.24
CA MET A 416 -14.72 13.14 1.33
C MET A 416 -15.27 11.89 2.04
N THR A 417 -14.98 11.70 3.33
CA THR A 417 -15.34 10.49 4.09
C THR A 417 -16.40 10.72 5.17
N ILE A 418 -16.47 11.93 5.73
CA ILE A 418 -17.37 12.27 6.83
C ILE A 418 -18.59 13.00 6.29
N SER A 419 -19.77 12.75 6.88
CA SER A 419 -21.02 13.38 6.45
C SER A 419 -20.90 14.92 6.39
N PRO A 420 -21.23 15.57 5.26
CA PRO A 420 -21.06 17.02 5.09
C PRO A 420 -21.79 17.87 6.14
N SER A 421 -22.87 17.36 6.73
CA SER A 421 -23.62 18.03 7.80
C SER A 421 -22.82 18.26 9.09
N LYS A 422 -21.72 17.52 9.30
CA LYS A 422 -20.82 17.74 10.44
C LYS A 422 -19.83 18.90 10.24
N PHE A 423 -19.69 19.45 9.02
CA PHE A 423 -18.75 20.53 8.72
C PHE A 423 -19.42 21.90 8.61
N ASN A 424 -18.73 22.93 9.09
CA ASN A 424 -19.05 24.31 8.77
C ASN A 424 -18.09 24.77 7.66
N LEU A 425 -18.57 24.83 6.42
CA LEU A 425 -17.72 25.07 5.24
C LEU A 425 -17.18 26.52 5.13
N PRO A 426 -17.93 27.60 5.42
CA PRO A 426 -17.40 28.97 5.29
C PRO A 426 -16.14 29.26 6.13
N PRO A 427 -16.01 28.85 7.40
CA PRO A 427 -14.75 28.98 8.12
C PRO A 427 -13.59 28.18 7.51
N LEU A 428 -13.87 27.05 6.87
CA LEU A 428 -12.86 26.23 6.19
C LEU A 428 -12.35 26.91 4.91
N VAL A 429 -13.20 27.66 4.19
CA VAL A 429 -12.78 28.52 3.07
C VAL A 429 -11.73 29.53 3.54
N ASN A 430 -11.96 30.21 4.67
CA ASN A 430 -11.00 31.20 5.21
C ASN A 430 -9.66 30.57 5.65
N ILE A 431 -9.64 29.27 5.98
CA ILE A 431 -8.42 28.51 6.27
C ILE A 431 -7.71 28.09 4.97
N LEU A 432 -8.48 27.74 3.94
CA LEU A 432 -7.98 27.27 2.65
C LEU A 432 -7.40 28.39 1.77
N VAL A 433 -8.04 29.57 1.72
CA VAL A 433 -7.67 30.64 0.78
C VAL A 433 -6.19 31.04 0.85
N PRO A 434 -5.56 31.24 2.03
CA PRO A 434 -4.13 31.54 2.11
C PRO A 434 -3.22 30.46 1.51
N MET A 435 -3.65 29.20 1.49
CA MET A 435 -2.85 28.07 0.98
C MET A 435 -2.74 28.08 -0.56
N PHE A 436 -3.62 28.80 -1.28
CA PHE A 436 -3.45 28.99 -2.73
C PHE A 436 -2.21 29.84 -3.07
N HIS A 437 -1.76 30.69 -2.14
CA HIS A 437 -0.57 31.53 -2.28
C HIS A 437 0.62 31.01 -1.46
N ASP A 438 0.62 29.73 -1.07
CA ASP A 438 1.78 29.12 -0.41
C ASP A 438 3.02 29.13 -1.32
N ALA A 439 4.20 29.41 -0.76
CA ALA A 439 5.46 29.47 -1.50
C ALA A 439 5.93 28.15 -2.15
N LYS A 440 5.27 27.00 -1.91
CA LYS A 440 5.64 25.70 -2.50
C LYS A 440 4.51 25.10 -3.33
N LYS A 441 4.82 24.79 -4.61
CA LYS A 441 3.89 24.24 -5.61
C LYS A 441 3.03 23.08 -5.12
N ARG A 442 3.58 22.17 -4.29
CA ARG A 442 2.84 21.02 -3.74
C ARG A 442 1.74 21.40 -2.73
N VAL A 443 1.93 22.47 -1.97
CA VAL A 443 0.93 22.98 -1.02
C VAL A 443 -0.19 23.68 -1.78
N ARG A 444 0.16 24.54 -2.76
CA ARG A 444 -0.81 25.13 -3.70
C ARG A 444 -1.65 24.04 -4.38
N LEU A 445 -1.01 23.01 -4.94
CA LEU A 445 -1.69 21.87 -5.55
C LEU A 445 -2.68 21.18 -4.58
N ALA A 446 -2.25 20.85 -3.37
CA ALA A 446 -3.12 20.26 -2.35
C ALA A 446 -4.34 21.15 -2.05
N ALA A 447 -4.14 22.47 -1.98
CA ALA A 447 -5.20 23.45 -1.78
C ALA A 447 -6.20 23.47 -2.96
N PHE A 448 -5.75 23.45 -4.21
CA PHE A 448 -6.64 23.39 -5.39
C PHE A 448 -7.41 22.06 -5.48
N GLU A 449 -6.86 20.96 -4.97
CA GLU A 449 -7.60 19.70 -4.85
C GLU A 449 -8.65 19.78 -3.73
N GLN A 450 -8.33 20.35 -2.56
CA GLN A 450 -9.30 20.60 -1.50
C GLN A 450 -10.44 21.53 -1.95
N LEU A 451 -10.10 22.59 -2.71
CA LEU A 451 -11.05 23.54 -3.30
C LEU A 451 -12.13 22.83 -4.12
N SER A 452 -11.76 21.82 -4.91
CA SER A 452 -12.73 21.09 -5.72
C SER A 452 -13.78 20.38 -4.87
N VAL A 453 -13.36 19.78 -3.75
CA VAL A 453 -14.24 19.12 -2.78
C VAL A 453 -15.12 20.14 -2.06
N VAL A 454 -14.55 21.27 -1.60
CA VAL A 454 -15.32 22.33 -0.93
C VAL A 454 -16.36 22.95 -1.87
N ALA A 455 -15.99 23.23 -3.12
CA ALA A 455 -16.90 23.78 -4.13
C ALA A 455 -18.05 22.81 -4.48
N TYR A 456 -17.75 21.50 -4.57
CA TYR A 456 -18.75 20.46 -4.74
C TYR A 456 -19.72 20.39 -3.55
N LEU A 457 -19.20 20.38 -2.32
CA LEU A 457 -20.02 20.32 -1.09
C LEU A 457 -20.85 21.59 -0.85
N LEU A 458 -20.43 22.74 -1.37
CA LEU A 458 -21.22 23.98 -1.35
C LEU A 458 -22.40 23.98 -2.35
N ASN A 459 -22.48 22.98 -3.24
CA ASN A 459 -23.60 22.73 -4.15
C ASN A 459 -24.11 24.00 -4.86
N GLY A 460 -23.21 24.67 -5.60
CA GLY A 460 -23.50 25.89 -6.35
C GLY A 460 -23.36 27.20 -5.57
N LYS A 461 -23.18 27.18 -4.24
CA LYS A 461 -22.92 28.38 -3.40
C LYS A 461 -21.45 28.83 -3.47
N THR A 462 -20.86 28.83 -4.67
CA THR A 462 -19.44 29.14 -4.91
C THR A 462 -19.06 30.57 -4.55
N GLU A 463 -20.02 31.50 -4.49
CA GLU A 463 -19.78 32.90 -4.12
C GLU A 463 -19.15 33.07 -2.73
N ILE A 464 -19.36 32.11 -1.82
CA ILE A 464 -18.69 32.07 -0.50
C ILE A 464 -17.16 31.93 -0.67
N ILE A 465 -16.72 31.13 -1.65
CA ILE A 465 -15.30 31.00 -2.03
C ILE A 465 -14.86 32.27 -2.78
N MET A 466 -15.60 32.66 -3.82
CA MET A 466 -15.18 33.76 -4.70
C MET A 466 -15.03 35.09 -3.95
N LYS A 467 -15.89 35.36 -2.96
CA LYS A 467 -15.73 36.53 -2.09
C LYS A 467 -14.42 36.46 -1.31
N ALA A 468 -14.18 35.40 -0.52
CA ALA A 468 -12.99 35.28 0.29
C ALA A 468 -11.69 35.33 -0.53
N VAL A 469 -11.73 34.81 -1.77
CA VAL A 469 -10.62 34.87 -2.72
C VAL A 469 -10.37 36.29 -3.23
N ARG A 470 -11.42 37.06 -3.62
CA ARG A 470 -11.28 38.47 -4.02
C ARG A 470 -10.74 39.34 -2.89
N ASP A 471 -11.28 39.17 -1.68
CA ASP A 471 -10.86 39.90 -0.49
C ASP A 471 -9.36 39.65 -0.23
N PHE A 472 -8.92 38.38 -0.26
CA PHE A 472 -7.51 38.00 -0.10
C PHE A 472 -6.59 38.48 -1.24
N GLU A 473 -7.04 38.41 -2.50
CA GLU A 473 -6.27 38.87 -3.66
C GLU A 473 -6.00 40.38 -3.59
N GLN A 474 -7.01 41.15 -3.16
CA GLN A 474 -6.89 42.59 -2.89
C GLN A 474 -5.93 42.87 -1.72
N ASP A 475 -6.06 42.14 -0.59
CA ASP A 475 -5.22 42.32 0.60
C ASP A 475 -3.73 42.00 0.32
N GLN A 476 -3.45 40.93 -0.42
CA GLN A 476 -2.09 40.53 -0.78
C GLN A 476 -1.52 41.30 -1.99
N LYS A 477 -2.36 42.11 -2.67
CA LYS A 477 -2.00 42.87 -3.90
C LYS A 477 -1.48 41.98 -5.05
N ILE A 478 -1.94 40.74 -5.11
CA ILE A 478 -1.65 39.78 -6.19
C ILE A 478 -2.68 39.92 -7.32
N ARG A 479 -2.44 39.27 -8.46
CA ARG A 479 -3.36 39.26 -9.61
C ARG A 479 -3.42 37.89 -10.28
N GLY A 480 -4.62 37.41 -10.61
CA GLY A 480 -4.87 36.15 -11.31
C GLY A 480 -5.41 35.01 -10.43
N LEU A 481 -5.64 35.25 -9.12
CA LEU A 481 -6.05 34.19 -8.20
C LEU A 481 -7.54 33.84 -8.38
N VAL A 482 -8.40 34.84 -8.58
CA VAL A 482 -9.81 34.66 -8.97
C VAL A 482 -9.95 33.81 -10.23
N GLU A 483 -9.14 34.07 -11.25
CA GLU A 483 -9.12 33.33 -12.52
C GLU A 483 -8.70 31.88 -12.30
N ALA A 484 -7.63 31.65 -11.53
CA ALA A 484 -7.15 30.32 -11.15
C ALA A 484 -8.23 29.52 -10.40
N VAL A 485 -8.81 30.09 -9.34
CA VAL A 485 -9.89 29.45 -8.56
C VAL A 485 -11.10 29.16 -9.46
N THR A 486 -11.46 30.08 -10.34
CA THR A 486 -12.55 29.90 -11.31
C THR A 486 -12.27 28.74 -12.28
N ALA A 487 -11.05 28.64 -12.81
CA ALA A 487 -10.64 27.55 -13.69
C ALA A 487 -10.74 26.19 -12.97
N ARG A 488 -10.22 26.08 -11.73
CA ARG A 488 -10.27 24.82 -10.97
C ARG A 488 -11.68 24.35 -10.66
N ILE A 489 -12.58 25.27 -10.29
CA ILE A 489 -13.99 24.97 -10.02
C ILE A 489 -14.69 24.50 -11.30
N ARG A 490 -14.45 25.16 -12.44
CA ARG A 490 -15.08 24.83 -13.73
C ARG A 490 -14.76 23.43 -14.25
N ARG A 491 -13.62 22.85 -13.88
CA ARG A 491 -13.25 21.48 -14.30
C ARG A 491 -14.16 20.40 -13.74
N GLN A 492 -14.77 20.62 -12.58
CA GLN A 492 -15.67 19.66 -11.91
C GLN A 492 -15.08 18.25 -11.67
N VAL A 493 -13.74 18.09 -11.72
CA VAL A 493 -13.06 16.84 -11.36
C VAL A 493 -12.62 16.91 -9.89
N LEU A 494 -12.94 15.85 -9.15
CA LEU A 494 -12.59 15.66 -7.74
C LEU A 494 -11.37 14.72 -7.59
N PRO A 495 -10.51 14.92 -6.57
CA PRO A 495 -9.51 13.93 -6.16
C PRO A 495 -10.17 12.60 -5.75
N ARG A 496 -9.36 11.56 -5.62
CA ARG A 496 -9.79 10.22 -5.18
C ARG A 496 -9.06 9.81 -3.91
N ILE A 497 -9.70 8.96 -3.11
CA ILE A 497 -9.03 8.25 -2.02
C ILE A 497 -8.59 6.90 -2.57
N ARG A 498 -7.29 6.62 -2.47
CA ARG A 498 -6.67 5.36 -2.91
C ARG A 498 -7.01 4.22 -1.95
N TYR A 499 -6.73 2.98 -2.37
CA TYR A 499 -6.90 1.79 -1.52
C TYR A 499 -6.06 1.83 -0.23
N ASP A 500 -4.99 2.63 -0.20
CA ASP A 500 -4.13 2.86 0.96
C ASP A 500 -4.54 4.09 1.79
N GLY A 501 -5.74 4.66 1.55
CA GLY A 501 -6.29 5.79 2.28
C GLY A 501 -5.70 7.16 1.92
N LEU A 502 -4.64 7.20 1.11
CA LEU A 502 -4.00 8.46 0.68
C LEU A 502 -4.77 9.12 -0.46
N ILE A 503 -4.66 10.45 -0.57
CA ILE A 503 -5.26 11.21 -1.67
C ILE A 503 -4.47 10.99 -2.98
N GLU A 504 -5.20 10.67 -4.05
CA GLU A 504 -4.78 10.78 -5.44
C GLU A 504 -5.37 12.05 -6.04
N TYR A 505 -4.51 12.95 -6.51
CA TYR A 505 -4.93 14.21 -7.10
C TYR A 505 -5.51 14.00 -8.51
N SER A 506 -6.55 14.77 -8.81
CA SER A 506 -7.22 14.79 -10.11
C SER A 506 -6.56 15.72 -11.12
N THR A 507 -5.83 16.73 -10.64
CA THR A 507 -4.85 17.48 -11.44
C THR A 507 -3.69 16.53 -11.85
N PRO A 508 -3.25 16.52 -13.13
CA PRO A 508 -2.24 15.57 -13.63
C PRO A 508 -0.96 15.45 -12.77
N PRO A 509 -0.34 14.26 -12.71
CA PRO A 509 0.74 13.97 -11.76
C PRO A 509 1.99 14.83 -12.01
N MET A 510 2.37 15.62 -11.01
CA MET A 510 3.57 16.47 -11.05
C MET A 510 4.87 15.68 -10.84
N MET A 511 5.26 14.88 -11.84
CA MET A 511 6.65 14.44 -11.99
C MET A 511 7.46 15.56 -12.68
N ASP A 512 7.83 16.55 -11.87
CA ASP A 512 8.67 17.73 -12.14
C ASP A 512 8.26 18.73 -13.25
N SER A 513 7.50 18.33 -14.27
CA SER A 513 6.79 19.20 -15.22
C SER A 513 5.31 18.85 -15.31
N PHE A 514 4.48 19.80 -15.74
CA PHE A 514 3.26 19.42 -16.46
C PHE A 514 3.72 19.06 -17.88
N ASP A 515 3.36 17.86 -18.36
CA ASP A 515 3.55 17.48 -19.77
C ASP A 515 2.48 18.16 -20.67
N LEU A 516 2.38 19.48 -20.53
CA LEU A 516 1.52 20.37 -21.30
C LEU A 516 2.41 21.35 -22.06
N ALA A 517 2.05 21.67 -23.29
CA ALA A 517 2.78 22.69 -24.03
C ALA A 517 2.64 24.06 -23.33
N GLU A 518 3.64 24.93 -23.47
CA GLU A 518 3.61 26.28 -22.90
C GLU A 518 2.39 27.08 -23.41
N SER A 519 1.99 26.85 -24.66
CA SER A 519 0.74 27.36 -25.26
C SER A 519 -0.52 26.85 -24.56
N GLU A 520 -0.53 25.63 -24.04
CA GLU A 520 -1.66 25.04 -23.31
C GLU A 520 -1.71 25.50 -21.85
N MET A 521 -0.55 25.71 -21.21
CA MET A 521 -0.49 26.30 -19.85
C MET A 521 -1.04 27.73 -19.82
N ASN A 522 -0.90 28.49 -20.91
CA ASN A 522 -1.39 29.86 -21.05
C ASN A 522 -2.89 29.96 -21.39
N LEU A 523 -3.61 28.84 -21.55
CA LEU A 523 -5.06 28.86 -21.76
C LEU A 523 -5.81 29.31 -20.49
N PRO A 524 -6.86 30.14 -20.59
CA PRO A 524 -7.66 30.54 -19.42
C PRO A 524 -8.32 29.37 -18.65
N SER A 525 -8.54 28.22 -19.32
CA SER A 525 -9.00 26.97 -18.70
C SER A 525 -7.94 26.28 -17.83
N ASN A 526 -6.68 26.73 -17.92
CA ASN A 526 -5.51 26.20 -17.22
C ASN A 526 -4.84 27.22 -16.29
N ALA A 527 -5.52 28.32 -15.98
CA ALA A 527 -5.05 29.38 -15.07
C ALA A 527 -4.68 28.87 -13.66
N ASP A 528 -5.30 27.79 -13.18
CA ASP A 528 -4.90 27.13 -11.93
C ASP A 528 -3.58 26.36 -12.05
N LEU A 529 -3.29 25.72 -13.20
CA LEU A 529 -2.03 25.02 -13.41
C LEU A 529 -0.88 26.01 -13.49
N SER A 530 -1.05 27.10 -14.25
CA SER A 530 -0.05 28.17 -14.33
C SER A 530 0.13 28.87 -12.97
N TRP A 531 -0.93 29.07 -12.20
CA TRP A 531 -0.85 29.55 -10.80
C TRP A 531 -0.13 28.59 -9.85
N ILE A 532 -0.28 27.27 -10.03
CA ILE A 532 0.43 26.28 -9.21
C ILE A 532 1.92 26.23 -9.57
N VAL A 533 2.30 26.36 -10.85
CA VAL A 533 3.72 26.37 -11.28
C VAL A 533 4.40 27.71 -10.94
N SER A 534 3.84 28.83 -11.42
CA SER A 534 4.28 30.16 -11.01
C SER A 534 4.21 30.29 -9.50
N ASN A 535 4.97 31.20 -8.88
CA ASN A 535 5.07 31.24 -7.42
C ASN A 535 3.87 31.95 -6.76
N GLY A 536 2.64 31.56 -7.13
CA GLY A 536 1.40 32.23 -6.73
C GLY A 536 1.25 33.63 -7.33
N GLY A 537 1.58 33.80 -8.62
CA GLY A 537 1.49 35.09 -9.30
C GLY A 537 2.64 36.07 -9.03
N VAL A 538 3.68 35.67 -8.29
CA VAL A 538 4.92 36.46 -8.18
C VAL A 538 5.73 36.34 -9.48
N GLU A 539 5.86 37.45 -10.21
CA GLU A 539 6.82 37.62 -11.30
C GLU A 539 8.21 37.20 -10.80
N PRO A 540 8.92 36.25 -11.46
CA PRO A 540 10.24 35.84 -11.03
C PRO A 540 11.22 37.01 -11.21
N ASP A 541 11.95 37.36 -10.14
CA ASP A 541 13.01 38.36 -10.22
C ASP A 541 13.99 37.97 -11.35
N PRO A 542 14.25 38.83 -12.34
CA PRO A 542 15.16 38.54 -13.44
C PRO A 542 16.55 38.04 -12.99
N PHE A 543 16.97 38.39 -11.77
CA PHE A 543 18.24 37.99 -11.18
C PHE A 543 18.24 36.62 -10.48
N GLU A 544 17.07 36.03 -10.17
CA GLU A 544 16.98 34.65 -9.62
C GLU A 544 17.06 33.56 -10.70
N ARG A 545 17.30 33.91 -11.98
CA ARG A 545 17.58 32.95 -13.07
C ARG A 545 18.96 32.25 -12.96
N THR A 546 19.47 32.01 -11.76
CA THR A 546 20.55 31.04 -11.53
C THR A 546 20.00 29.62 -11.67
N MET A 547 19.81 29.19 -12.92
CA MET A 547 19.57 27.79 -13.29
C MET A 547 20.57 26.88 -12.57
N SER A 548 20.09 25.80 -11.95
CA SER A 548 20.99 24.84 -11.32
C SER A 548 21.99 24.27 -12.35
N PRO A 549 23.26 24.01 -12.00
CA PRO A 549 24.26 23.52 -12.96
C PRO A 549 23.83 22.24 -13.72
N ILE A 550 22.99 21.42 -13.08
CA ILE A 550 22.44 20.17 -13.62
C ILE A 550 21.46 20.44 -14.79
N SER A 551 20.62 21.48 -14.67
CA SER A 551 19.67 21.89 -15.71
C SER A 551 20.38 22.39 -16.98
N LEU A 552 21.52 23.06 -16.81
CA LEU A 552 22.36 23.56 -17.90
C LEU A 552 23.02 22.42 -18.69
N ALA A 553 23.52 21.39 -18.00
CA ALA A 553 24.09 20.20 -18.61
C ALA A 553 23.03 19.40 -19.42
N GLY A 554 21.82 19.26 -18.88
CA GLY A 554 20.69 18.60 -19.56
C GLY A 554 20.31 19.31 -20.88
N ASN A 555 20.11 20.63 -20.84
CA ASN A 555 19.73 21.40 -22.02
C ASN A 555 20.82 21.41 -23.11
N LEU A 556 22.09 21.51 -22.73
CA LEU A 556 23.21 21.38 -23.69
C LEU A 556 23.27 20.00 -24.34
N ALA A 557 23.01 18.92 -23.58
CA ALA A 557 22.95 17.56 -24.14
C ALA A 557 21.78 17.39 -25.12
N SER A 558 20.61 17.96 -24.82
CA SER A 558 19.43 17.96 -25.70
C SER A 558 19.68 18.72 -27.01
N ILE A 559 20.27 19.92 -26.93
CA ILE A 559 20.62 20.73 -28.10
C ILE A 559 21.65 20.00 -28.99
N ARG A 560 22.64 19.34 -28.38
CA ARG A 560 23.65 18.56 -29.10
C ARG A 560 23.05 17.32 -29.78
N ARG A 561 22.12 16.62 -29.11
CA ARG A 561 21.40 15.46 -29.66
C ARG A 561 20.52 15.85 -30.85
N ASN A 562 19.77 16.95 -30.74
CA ASN A 562 18.91 17.43 -31.83
C ASN A 562 19.72 17.89 -33.06
N ARG A 563 20.90 18.49 -32.86
CA ARG A 563 21.81 18.86 -33.96
C ARG A 563 22.35 17.63 -34.70
N MET A 564 22.75 16.57 -34.00
CA MET A 564 23.19 15.32 -34.64
C MET A 564 22.07 14.51 -35.33
N LEU A 565 20.80 14.75 -34.98
CA LEU A 565 19.66 14.18 -35.69
C LEU A 565 19.38 14.92 -37.01
N GLN A 566 19.47 16.26 -37.02
CA GLN A 566 19.33 17.06 -38.25
C GLN A 566 20.47 16.82 -39.27
N GLU A 567 21.66 16.43 -38.82
CA GLU A 567 22.78 16.07 -39.72
C GLU A 567 22.62 14.69 -40.37
N LYS A 568 21.67 13.84 -39.93
CA LYS A 568 21.40 12.52 -40.52
C LYS A 568 20.29 12.49 -41.58
N GLU A 569 19.51 13.57 -41.72
CA GLU A 569 18.42 13.66 -42.70
C GLU A 569 18.71 14.71 -43.80
N LYS A 570 19.66 14.38 -44.69
CA LYS A 570 19.76 15.00 -46.02
C LYS A 570 20.08 13.95 -47.09
N PRO A 571 19.26 13.82 -48.16
CA PRO A 571 19.61 12.97 -49.29
C PRO A 571 20.68 13.63 -50.17
N ALA A 572 21.56 12.81 -50.77
CA ALA A 572 22.62 13.28 -51.65
C ALA A 572 22.11 13.51 -53.08
N ILE A 573 22.47 14.65 -53.68
CA ILE A 573 22.30 14.91 -55.12
C ILE A 573 23.56 15.58 -55.69
N GLY A 574 24.13 14.95 -56.72
CA GLY A 574 24.69 15.59 -57.93
C GLY A 574 25.78 16.66 -57.81
N VAL A 575 27.01 16.27 -58.13
CA VAL A 575 28.13 17.19 -58.47
C VAL A 575 27.93 17.82 -59.85
N VAL A 576 28.02 19.15 -59.97
CA VAL A 576 28.66 19.85 -61.11
C VAL A 576 29.35 21.15 -60.62
N SER A 577 30.52 21.42 -61.19
CA SER A 577 31.42 22.57 -60.98
C SER A 577 30.88 23.95 -61.39
N SER A 578 31.27 25.04 -60.69
CA SER A 578 32.28 26.01 -61.18
C SER A 578 32.31 27.38 -60.45
N LEU A 579 33.53 27.86 -60.20
CA LEU A 579 34.05 29.27 -60.21
C LEU A 579 33.39 30.44 -59.44
N ASN A 580 34.28 31.14 -58.72
CA ASN A 580 34.38 32.59 -58.48
C ASN A 580 33.43 33.39 -57.55
N ALA A 581 34.05 33.83 -56.45
CA ALA A 581 34.27 35.24 -56.06
C ALA A 581 33.17 36.08 -55.36
N GLN A 582 33.67 36.79 -54.32
CA GLN A 582 33.25 38.10 -53.80
C GLN A 582 31.95 38.25 -52.97
N GLN A 583 32.15 38.72 -51.73
CA GLN A 583 31.21 39.53 -50.92
C GLN A 583 31.11 40.97 -51.51
N PRO A 584 30.29 41.93 -50.98
CA PRO A 584 29.31 41.88 -49.87
C PRO A 584 27.94 42.57 -50.19
N ALA A 585 27.12 42.76 -49.12
CA ALA A 585 26.31 43.95 -48.81
C ALA A 585 24.75 43.95 -48.98
N GLN A 586 24.09 44.13 -47.82
CA GLN A 586 23.04 45.12 -47.51
C GLN A 586 21.72 45.22 -48.33
N GLN A 587 20.62 44.79 -47.68
CA GLN A 587 19.38 45.57 -47.38
C GLN A 587 18.49 46.15 -48.55
N PRO A 588 17.24 46.59 -48.30
CA PRO A 588 16.07 45.84 -47.79
C PRO A 588 14.76 46.07 -48.62
N VAL A 589 13.58 45.72 -48.05
CA VAL A 589 12.23 46.32 -48.26
C VAL A 589 11.21 45.66 -49.24
N GLN A 590 9.94 45.68 -48.78
CA GLN A 590 8.63 45.70 -49.47
C GLN A 590 7.86 44.41 -49.89
N GLN A 591 6.61 44.36 -49.38
CA GLN A 591 5.42 43.69 -49.93
C GLN A 591 4.81 44.58 -51.07
N PRO A 592 3.59 44.38 -51.65
CA PRO A 592 2.50 43.40 -51.38
C PRO A 592 1.69 42.87 -52.61
N VAL A 593 0.53 42.20 -52.33
CA VAL A 593 -0.78 42.23 -53.06
C VAL A 593 -1.27 40.99 -53.87
N GLN A 594 -2.48 40.51 -53.49
CA GLN A 594 -3.57 39.76 -54.21
C GLN A 594 -3.33 38.38 -54.87
N GLN A 595 -4.08 37.33 -54.44
CA GLN A 595 -5.42 36.83 -54.88
C GLN A 595 -5.45 36.11 -56.24
N VAL A 596 -6.11 34.93 -56.27
CA VAL A 596 -7.27 34.57 -57.14
C VAL A 596 -7.74 33.13 -56.82
N VAL A 597 -9.05 32.88 -56.93
CA VAL A 597 -9.72 31.57 -56.75
C VAL A 597 -10.11 31.01 -58.14
N PRO A 598 -10.36 29.71 -58.31
CA PRO A 598 -11.77 29.34 -58.59
C PRO A 598 -12.25 28.00 -57.97
N GLN A 599 -13.58 27.90 -57.85
CA GLN A 599 -14.34 26.68 -57.51
C GLN A 599 -14.78 25.93 -58.78
N GLN A 600 -15.20 24.66 -58.65
CA GLN A 600 -16.41 24.15 -59.34
C GLN A 600 -16.97 22.87 -58.68
N GLN A 601 -18.26 22.56 -58.94
CA GLN A 601 -19.10 21.59 -58.21
C GLN A 601 -19.78 20.55 -59.14
N ARG A 602 -20.17 19.38 -58.60
CA ARG A 602 -21.38 18.55 -58.89
C ARG A 602 -21.41 17.35 -57.89
N VAL A 603 -22.48 16.93 -57.17
CA VAL A 603 -23.96 16.76 -57.41
C VAL A 603 -24.25 15.52 -58.29
N GLN A 604 -25.08 14.49 -57.96
CA GLN A 604 -25.90 14.13 -56.77
C GLN A 604 -26.40 12.64 -56.81
N ASN A 605 -26.83 12.09 -55.66
CA ASN A 605 -27.91 11.10 -55.40
C ASN A 605 -27.94 9.66 -56.01
N GLY A 606 -28.18 8.66 -55.15
CA GLY A 606 -28.47 7.23 -55.44
C GLY A 606 -29.19 6.54 -54.25
N ILE A 607 -30.01 5.50 -54.48
CA ILE A 607 -31.20 5.16 -53.66
C ILE A 607 -31.57 3.64 -53.65
N GLU A 608 -32.23 3.14 -52.59
CA GLU A 608 -32.93 1.81 -52.42
C GLU A 608 -32.06 0.49 -52.39
N LYS A 609 -32.48 -0.69 -51.88
CA LYS A 609 -33.72 -1.22 -51.21
C LYS A 609 -33.46 -2.52 -50.37
N ASN A 610 -34.33 -2.77 -49.38
CA ASN A 610 -34.87 -4.05 -48.81
C ASN A 610 -34.10 -5.39 -48.87
N LYS A 611 -34.11 -6.15 -47.74
CA LYS A 611 -35.03 -7.31 -47.55
C LYS A 611 -35.05 -7.93 -46.13
N GLU A 612 -36.22 -8.48 -45.78
CA GLU A 612 -36.53 -9.25 -44.56
C GLU A 612 -36.20 -10.76 -44.71
N VAL A 613 -36.23 -11.49 -43.59
CA VAL A 613 -36.72 -12.88 -43.34
C VAL A 613 -36.35 -13.18 -41.86
N THR A 614 -37.27 -13.20 -40.87
CA THR A 614 -38.15 -14.32 -40.41
C THR A 614 -37.38 -15.63 -40.07
N GLU A 615 -37.67 -16.41 -39.01
CA GLU A 615 -38.70 -16.38 -37.97
C GLU A 615 -38.33 -17.33 -36.78
N ASN A 616 -38.87 -17.07 -35.58
CA ASN A 616 -39.38 -18.01 -34.55
C ASN A 616 -38.50 -19.19 -33.98
N HIS A 617 -38.64 -19.64 -32.72
CA HIS A 617 -39.66 -19.37 -31.70
C HIS A 617 -39.23 -19.74 -30.24
N ARG A 618 -39.84 -19.05 -29.26
CA ARG A 618 -40.41 -19.55 -27.96
C ARG A 618 -39.55 -19.84 -26.68
N SER A 619 -39.90 -19.03 -25.64
CA SER A 619 -40.11 -19.37 -24.20
C SER A 619 -38.92 -19.79 -23.31
N LEU A 620 -38.87 -19.47 -21.99
CA LEU A 620 -39.79 -18.82 -21.03
C LEU A 620 -38.98 -18.18 -19.86
N GLU A 621 -39.48 -17.08 -19.27
CA GLU A 621 -39.55 -16.69 -17.82
C GLU A 621 -38.44 -17.07 -16.78
N VAL A 622 -38.16 -16.35 -15.67
CA VAL A 622 -38.78 -15.20 -14.94
C VAL A 622 -37.69 -14.20 -14.53
N ASN A 623 -38.03 -12.91 -14.39
CA ASN A 623 -37.15 -11.87 -13.87
C ASN A 623 -37.84 -11.13 -12.70
N GLN A 624 -37.21 -10.98 -11.53
CA GLN A 624 -37.82 -10.27 -10.39
C GLN A 624 -36.92 -9.13 -9.88
N LYS A 625 -37.34 -7.90 -10.19
CA LYS A 625 -36.74 -6.65 -9.66
C LYS A 625 -37.39 -6.31 -8.32
N MET A 626 -36.59 -5.87 -7.34
CA MET A 626 -37.08 -5.24 -6.12
C MET A 626 -36.81 -3.72 -6.15
N MET A 627 -37.84 -2.93 -5.85
CA MET A 627 -37.81 -1.46 -5.85
C MET A 627 -37.25 -0.90 -4.53
N MET A 628 -36.52 0.22 -4.61
CA MET A 628 -36.22 1.08 -3.46
C MET A 628 -37.13 2.33 -3.51
N THR A 629 -37.96 2.50 -2.49
CA THR A 629 -38.97 3.56 -2.43
C THR A 629 -38.41 4.88 -1.93
N ARG A 630 -38.80 5.99 -2.56
CA ARG A 630 -38.38 7.35 -2.26
C ARG A 630 -39.48 8.06 -1.47
N MET A 631 -39.30 8.28 -0.16
CA MET A 631 -40.26 9.04 0.63
C MET A 631 -40.19 10.53 0.31
N LYS A 632 -41.36 11.15 0.14
CA LYS A 632 -41.56 12.60 0.13
C LYS A 632 -42.20 13.03 1.45
N SER A 633 -41.90 14.25 1.86
CA SER A 633 -42.59 15.02 2.90
C SER A 633 -43.91 15.57 2.39
N ASP A 634 -44.93 15.67 3.25
CA ASP A 634 -46.03 16.63 3.13
C ASP A 634 -46.47 17.10 4.53
N ASP A 635 -46.78 18.40 4.63
CA ASP A 635 -47.35 19.06 5.81
C ASP A 635 -48.88 18.90 5.86
N SER A 636 -49.49 18.80 7.06
CA SER A 636 -50.59 19.69 7.47
C SER A 636 -51.20 19.36 8.86
N PHE A 637 -51.32 20.42 9.66
CA PHE A 637 -52.37 20.74 10.66
C PHE A 637 -53.27 19.62 11.26
N VAL A 638 -53.38 19.62 12.61
CA VAL A 638 -54.63 20.06 13.29
C VAL A 638 -54.42 20.40 14.78
N ARG A 639 -55.21 21.38 15.22
CA ARG A 639 -55.32 22.10 16.50
C ARG A 639 -55.56 21.30 17.81
N ARG A 640 -55.02 21.91 18.88
CA ARG A 640 -55.65 22.29 20.19
C ARG A 640 -55.82 21.29 21.37
N GLN A 641 -55.37 21.81 22.52
CA GLN A 641 -55.82 21.63 23.92
C GLN A 641 -55.53 20.26 24.59
N GLY A 642 -55.13 20.22 25.87
CA GLY A 642 -54.78 21.34 26.76
C GLY A 642 -54.42 20.91 28.20
N SER A 643 -53.99 21.88 29.02
CA SER A 643 -53.97 21.89 30.50
C SER A 643 -53.37 20.69 31.25
N GLY A 644 -52.24 20.95 31.94
CA GLY A 644 -51.56 20.05 32.88
C GLY A 644 -50.24 20.68 33.30
#